data_AF-A0A7C7SYP9-F1
#
_entry.id   AF-A0A7C7SYP9-F1
#
_cell.length_a   1.000
_cell.length_b   1.000
_cell.length_c   1.000
_cell.angle_alpha   90.00
_cell.angle_beta   90.00
_cell.angle_gamma   90.00
#
_symmetry.space_group_name_H-M   'P 1'
#
loop_
_entity.id
_entity.type
_entity.pdbx_description
1 polymer ?
#
loop_
_entity_poly.entity_id
_entity_poly.type
_entity_poly.pdbx_seq_one_letter_code
_entity_poly.pdbx_strand_id
1 'polypeptide(L)'
;MTRSAYTWIFAAFACLVLLGTSFSPGVEESDIGTAAAPAPALDSETSSPPEPSTVGHPTFASPHASPIAVNGDNVFVVNTPSDTVDVIDRQTRKIVARVNVGIDPVSIAVRPDGKEIWVSNHVSDSVSVIDNDKESPSYLQVIATIQEFDARTKATRFDEPVGIAFANNDKAYVALSSENTIAVINVATREVSKRLTITAQDPRAITVRGNRLYVIPFESNNKTQLSGGSEIDGDLVTFNAWEHSIRVNNVLSLGHVVDIIKHPEVPDRDLYVFDTETDKLVEVVDTLGTLLYGLTVDSKGRVFVAQTDARNDANGRAGTKKHGLAELENRAFLNQITRVDFNDGSAEKLTFMDLEPLPPKHPEAGQALATPFAIEISNDDSMLVVSAAGSDKLFTVDSASGAVLGRIAVGAVPRGIALEHSEDGKASYAWVLNAVANTVSLVDLSDPASPNVAGFVALKDPTHRKVKLGRTWFNDADASTTGTFSCASCHPDGHTDQLLWVIKTPVVTGGNQIMPRSTMPIRGLRDTAPFHWDGIPGDPYGGNNSANIHGSDPPNSRIEDPESSTRSVIDGGLAATMLLEGDKTVNDEGKSGALSAAERDDMATFLLSLPFPPAQRRAYTNVVSTRAAEGFKLFHIDGDLDPSKSAPNVCGNCHRMPFLVSTNTPGTGMDAPTWRGAYDRFLILPQGRLNIIDFDFYRRVAERGIPERSVWQFSWGGRGRFDKVWDMVLEGSTGFSGSFARQVTLNKAFAGDDLTGDMLNALEVSAGEGAIVLDVEGVFIDGANSSPVTLQFDAEFEGGAYVEKYGDRKSFTRKELVSLASGGKFVGTFSARHGVKADVDHPQPAIWTLGPIERQRGRQVFPILYNGSNRMTVSGRHIGGDANVIVDGRRVQGAVILEDDERISIELATLPSVGMHLLQIQNIDGLFSNDFIFHVAEDAEAATDLKRLTDQAHMDSREALARAIGSGDLERTKRLLGRGARRINERRPQGGSTPLSTAALHGHLEIAEYLIKRGAKVEGTNNDGNTPMHVAAFLCRSEIVQLLLDKGGSALTKNRRGETPIDVVSSPWDSGLAEFYTGIGNSIGAELNLKRMERERPQIAKLLRGNDTQQKQKDE
;
A
#
# COMPACT_ATOMS: atom_id res chain seq x y z
N MET A 1 15.06 35.48 -26.13
CA MET A 1 16.06 36.52 -26.43
C MET A 1 16.18 37.43 -25.23
N THR A 2 17.40 37.95 -25.04
CA THR A 2 18.01 38.49 -23.82
C THR A 2 17.53 39.87 -23.33
N ARG A 3 17.69 40.09 -22.00
CA ARG A 3 18.14 41.34 -21.31
C ARG A 3 17.08 42.46 -21.17
N SER A 4 17.04 43.30 -20.12
CA SER A 4 17.88 43.53 -18.93
C SER A 4 17.32 44.74 -18.14
N ALA A 5 17.71 44.82 -16.85
CA ALA A 5 18.05 46.01 -16.06
C ALA A 5 16.97 46.79 -15.26
N TYR A 6 16.99 46.53 -13.94
CA TYR A 6 17.24 47.45 -12.81
C TYR A 6 17.20 48.98 -13.03
N THR A 7 16.51 49.69 -12.11
CA THR A 7 17.03 50.90 -11.45
C THR A 7 16.38 51.12 -10.08
N TRP A 8 17.19 51.45 -9.07
CA TRP A 8 16.84 51.85 -7.70
C TRP A 8 16.65 53.38 -7.60
N ILE A 9 15.98 53.90 -6.54
CA ILE A 9 16.45 54.98 -5.64
C ILE A 9 15.45 55.28 -4.48
N PHE A 10 16.06 55.56 -3.33
CA PHE A 10 15.63 55.95 -1.97
C PHE A 10 14.71 57.18 -1.82
N ALA A 11 13.94 57.24 -0.71
CA ALA A 11 14.09 58.25 0.37
C ALA A 11 13.12 58.02 1.55
N ALA A 12 13.56 58.42 2.75
CA ALA A 12 13.00 58.14 4.07
C ALA A 12 12.60 59.42 4.84
N PHE A 13 12.16 59.22 6.11
CA PHE A 13 11.92 60.13 7.26
C PHE A 13 10.49 60.67 7.46
N ALA A 14 9.94 60.89 8.67
CA ALA A 14 10.03 60.38 10.06
C ALA A 14 9.21 61.35 10.95
N CYS A 15 8.65 60.88 12.08
CA CYS A 15 8.41 61.57 13.39
C CYS A 15 7.51 60.64 14.23
N LEU A 16 7.86 60.01 15.36
CA LEU A 16 8.58 60.32 16.62
C LEU A 16 7.70 60.96 17.71
N VAL A 17 7.83 60.42 18.94
CA VAL A 17 7.70 60.97 20.33
C VAL A 17 7.06 59.88 21.24
N LEU A 18 7.82 59.10 22.05
CA LEU A 18 8.47 59.37 23.37
C LEU A 18 7.46 59.23 24.55
N LEU A 19 7.69 58.69 25.76
CA LEU A 19 8.80 58.36 26.70
C LEU A 19 8.23 57.36 27.76
N GLY A 20 8.97 56.63 28.63
CA GLY A 20 10.35 56.67 29.12
C GLY A 20 10.66 55.42 29.99
N THR A 21 11.91 54.92 30.01
CA THR A 21 12.99 55.05 31.06
C THR A 21 12.64 54.43 32.43
N SER A 22 13.40 53.52 33.07
CA SER A 22 14.84 53.58 33.41
C SER A 22 15.45 52.26 34.00
N PHE A 23 16.70 51.91 33.61
CA PHE A 23 17.93 51.46 34.34
C PHE A 23 17.85 50.91 35.80
N SER A 24 18.65 49.96 36.36
CA SER A 24 19.86 49.15 36.02
C SER A 24 20.18 48.15 37.20
N PRO A 25 21.38 47.53 37.40
CA PRO A 25 21.77 46.14 37.11
C PRO A 25 22.14 45.24 38.33
N GLY A 26 22.46 43.96 38.13
CA GLY A 26 23.12 43.10 39.13
C GLY A 26 23.40 41.66 38.64
N VAL A 27 24.62 41.18 38.86
CA VAL A 27 25.24 39.91 38.41
C VAL A 27 25.41 38.95 39.60
N GLU A 28 25.24 37.63 39.43
CA GLU A 28 26.18 36.55 39.86
C GLU A 28 25.67 35.12 39.58
N GLU A 29 26.63 34.19 39.48
CA GLU A 29 26.61 32.83 38.94
C GLU A 29 26.03 31.71 39.85
N SER A 30 25.60 30.60 39.22
CA SER A 30 26.03 29.19 39.47
C SER A 30 24.92 28.11 39.62
N ASP A 31 25.22 26.98 38.96
CA ASP A 31 24.89 25.56 39.19
C ASP A 31 23.52 24.90 38.87
N ILE A 32 23.53 24.21 37.71
CA ILE A 32 23.13 22.80 37.41
C ILE A 32 21.97 22.16 38.20
N GLY A 33 20.87 21.86 37.49
CA GLY A 33 19.87 20.87 37.89
C GLY A 33 18.86 20.58 36.76
N THR A 34 18.88 19.36 36.24
CA THR A 34 17.94 18.83 35.23
C THR A 34 16.49 18.83 35.75
N ALA A 35 15.60 19.59 35.12
CA ALA A 35 14.17 19.52 35.36
C ALA A 35 13.38 19.81 34.08
N ALA A 36 12.32 19.03 33.88
CA ALA A 36 11.33 19.17 32.82
C ALA A 36 10.78 20.60 32.74
N ALA A 37 10.41 21.02 31.52
CA ALA A 37 9.82 22.33 31.26
C ALA A 37 8.68 22.64 32.26
N PRO A 38 8.72 23.79 32.96
CA PRO A 38 7.61 24.19 33.83
C PRO A 38 6.46 24.71 32.97
N ALA A 39 5.27 24.17 33.22
CA ALA A 39 4.02 24.75 32.77
C ALA A 39 3.92 26.22 33.26
N PRO A 40 3.38 27.16 32.45
CA PRO A 40 3.14 28.51 32.93
C PRO A 40 2.15 28.45 34.11
N ALA A 41 2.47 29.17 35.17
CA ALA A 41 1.65 29.27 36.36
C ALA A 41 0.26 29.82 35.98
N LEU A 42 -0.77 29.01 36.23
CA LEU A 42 -2.18 29.37 36.10
C LEU A 42 -2.54 30.40 37.19
N ASP A 43 -2.75 31.65 36.78
CA ASP A 43 -3.68 32.52 37.49
C ASP A 43 -5.07 31.89 37.38
N SER A 44 -5.65 31.58 38.54
CA SER A 44 -6.93 30.89 38.71
C SER A 44 -8.12 31.82 38.45
N GLU A 45 -8.25 32.34 37.24
CA GLU A 45 -9.55 32.71 36.70
C GLU A 45 -10.09 31.49 35.94
N THR A 46 -11.24 30.96 36.37
CA THR A 46 -11.94 29.83 35.73
C THR A 46 -12.24 30.17 34.28
N SER A 47 -11.35 29.80 33.36
CA SER A 47 -11.59 29.90 31.93
C SER A 47 -12.73 28.95 31.58
N SER A 48 -13.65 29.40 30.74
CA SER A 48 -14.65 28.50 30.15
C SER A 48 -13.92 27.49 29.26
N PRO A 49 -14.38 26.23 29.20
CA PRO A 49 -13.75 25.23 28.33
C PRO A 49 -13.81 25.68 26.87
N PRO A 50 -12.76 25.44 26.07
CA PRO A 50 -12.70 25.83 24.66
C PRO A 50 -13.79 25.12 23.85
N GLU A 51 -14.15 25.62 22.66
CA GLU A 51 -15.15 24.97 21.80
C GLU A 51 -14.66 23.59 21.32
N PRO A 52 -15.56 22.60 21.14
CA PRO A 52 -15.15 21.27 20.71
C PRO A 52 -14.64 21.29 19.26
N SER A 53 -13.54 20.59 19.03
CA SER A 53 -12.98 20.32 17.71
C SER A 53 -13.98 19.59 16.81
N THR A 54 -13.95 19.94 15.53
CA THR A 54 -14.77 19.30 14.50
C THR A 54 -14.13 17.98 14.05
N VAL A 55 -14.96 16.95 13.89
CA VAL A 55 -14.55 15.63 13.41
C VAL A 55 -14.62 15.59 11.88
N GLY A 56 -13.59 15.04 11.25
CA GLY A 56 -13.60 14.71 9.82
C GLY A 56 -13.97 13.26 9.54
N HIS A 57 -14.38 13.00 8.31
CA HIS A 57 -14.77 11.68 7.81
C HIS A 57 -13.96 11.37 6.53
N PRO A 58 -12.73 10.83 6.67
CA PRO A 58 -11.95 10.40 5.52
C PRO A 58 -12.75 9.40 4.68
N THR A 59 -12.69 9.52 3.36
CA THR A 59 -13.46 8.63 2.47
C THR A 59 -12.66 7.37 2.15
N PHE A 60 -13.09 6.24 2.67
CA PHE A 60 -12.57 4.92 2.28
C PHE A 60 -13.54 4.19 1.34
N ALA A 61 -13.02 3.17 0.68
CA ALA A 61 -13.77 2.31 -0.22
C ALA A 61 -14.05 0.94 0.43
N SER A 62 -14.46 0.89 1.70
CA SER A 62 -14.68 -0.37 2.42
C SER A 62 -15.80 -1.25 1.84
N PRO A 63 -15.68 -2.59 1.97
CA PRO A 63 -16.67 -3.55 1.49
C PRO A 63 -17.93 -3.60 2.36
N HIS A 64 -19.01 -4.20 1.88
CA HIS A 64 -20.22 -4.50 2.68
C HIS A 64 -20.54 -5.99 2.61
N ALA A 65 -21.10 -6.56 3.69
CA ALA A 65 -21.61 -7.94 3.70
C ALA A 65 -23.12 -7.98 4.01
N SER A 66 -23.52 -7.72 5.26
CA SER A 66 -24.93 -7.63 5.66
C SER A 66 -25.16 -6.30 6.38
N PRO A 67 -25.24 -5.17 5.66
CA PRO A 67 -25.18 -3.83 6.28
C PRO A 67 -26.53 -3.33 6.85
N ILE A 68 -27.59 -4.13 6.76
CA ILE A 68 -28.95 -3.76 7.18
C ILE A 68 -29.64 -4.96 7.82
N ALA A 69 -30.39 -4.73 8.89
CA ALA A 69 -31.19 -5.76 9.55
C ALA A 69 -32.50 -5.21 10.11
N VAL A 70 -33.54 -6.03 10.11
CA VAL A 70 -34.83 -5.75 10.74
C VAL A 70 -34.89 -6.47 12.08
N ASN A 71 -35.30 -5.77 13.15
CA ASN A 71 -35.60 -6.39 14.43
C ASN A 71 -36.72 -5.62 15.15
N GLY A 72 -37.81 -6.32 15.46
CA GLY A 72 -39.01 -5.71 16.03
C GLY A 72 -39.54 -4.58 15.15
N ASP A 73 -39.81 -3.41 15.73
CA ASP A 73 -40.34 -2.23 15.04
C ASP A 73 -39.27 -1.42 14.28
N ASN A 74 -37.99 -1.82 14.38
CA ASN A 74 -36.87 -1.04 13.89
C ASN A 74 -36.13 -1.73 12.74
N VAL A 75 -35.58 -0.89 11.86
CA VAL A 75 -34.56 -1.26 10.88
C VAL A 75 -33.25 -0.61 11.30
N PHE A 76 -32.21 -1.42 11.43
CA PHE A 76 -30.86 -0.96 11.77
C PHE A 76 -30.02 -0.97 10.52
N VAL A 77 -29.38 0.17 10.23
CA VAL A 77 -28.68 0.40 8.97
C VAL A 77 -27.31 0.97 9.26
N VAL A 78 -26.23 0.32 8.83
CA VAL A 78 -24.91 0.94 8.89
C VAL A 78 -24.84 2.06 7.86
N ASN A 79 -24.42 3.24 8.30
CA ASN A 79 -24.19 4.40 7.46
C ASN A 79 -22.69 4.69 7.47
N THR A 80 -21.98 3.98 6.58
CA THR A 80 -20.51 3.91 6.53
C THR A 80 -19.87 5.30 6.51
N PRO A 81 -20.23 6.24 5.62
CA PRO A 81 -19.56 7.54 5.57
C PRO A 81 -19.79 8.42 6.80
N SER A 82 -20.81 8.13 7.62
CA SER A 82 -21.11 8.88 8.85
C SER A 82 -20.63 8.18 10.12
N ASP A 83 -20.02 6.99 10.03
CA ASP A 83 -19.57 6.18 11.17
C ASP A 83 -20.69 5.86 12.18
N THR A 84 -21.91 5.58 11.68
CA THR A 84 -23.10 5.42 12.52
C THR A 84 -23.95 4.21 12.14
N VAL A 85 -24.79 3.77 13.08
CA VAL A 85 -25.99 2.99 12.79
C VAL A 85 -27.21 3.89 12.89
N ASP A 86 -27.93 4.03 11.78
CA ASP A 86 -29.20 4.72 11.70
C ASP A 86 -30.33 3.73 12.03
N VAL A 87 -31.15 4.08 13.03
CA VAL A 87 -32.28 3.29 13.50
C VAL A 87 -33.56 3.90 12.93
N ILE A 88 -34.24 3.18 12.05
CA ILE A 88 -35.44 3.63 11.35
C ILE A 88 -36.64 2.91 11.95
N ASP A 89 -37.65 3.67 12.38
CA ASP A 89 -38.94 3.10 12.76
C ASP A 89 -39.68 2.62 11.50
N ARG A 90 -40.03 1.33 11.45
CA ARG A 90 -40.59 0.67 10.26
C ARG A 90 -41.90 1.28 9.79
N GLN A 91 -42.74 1.72 10.72
CA GLN A 91 -44.08 2.21 10.41
C GLN A 91 -44.06 3.63 9.86
N THR A 92 -43.34 4.52 10.56
CA THR A 92 -43.25 5.94 10.25
C THR A 92 -42.17 6.26 9.22
N ARG A 93 -41.22 5.33 9.01
CA ARG A 93 -40.06 5.47 8.11
C ARG A 93 -39.16 6.64 8.49
N LYS A 94 -39.13 6.99 9.78
CA LYS A 94 -38.31 8.06 10.33
C LYS A 94 -37.11 7.48 11.07
N ILE A 95 -35.98 8.13 10.94
CA ILE A 95 -34.82 7.86 11.80
C ILE A 95 -35.18 8.30 13.22
N VAL A 96 -35.23 7.35 14.16
CA VAL A 96 -35.56 7.58 15.57
C VAL A 96 -34.31 7.70 16.44
N ALA A 97 -33.19 7.13 15.99
CA ALA A 97 -31.89 7.28 16.62
C ALA A 97 -30.76 7.17 15.59
N ARG A 98 -29.63 7.78 15.91
CA ARG A 98 -28.36 7.63 15.21
C ARG A 98 -27.30 7.30 16.25
N VAL A 99 -26.80 6.07 16.21
CA VAL A 99 -25.83 5.56 17.18
C VAL A 99 -24.45 5.67 16.56
N ASN A 100 -23.57 6.46 17.15
CA ASN A 100 -22.17 6.52 16.74
C ASN A 100 -21.50 5.19 17.07
N VAL A 101 -20.81 4.61 16.10
CA VAL A 101 -20.03 3.36 16.24
C VAL A 101 -18.58 3.64 15.83
N GLY A 102 -17.81 2.59 15.54
CA GLY A 102 -16.47 2.74 14.98
C GLY A 102 -16.48 3.29 13.57
N ILE A 103 -15.28 3.48 13.03
CA ILE A 103 -15.04 4.06 11.71
C ILE A 103 -15.35 3.05 10.62
N ASP A 104 -16.03 3.49 9.58
CA ASP A 104 -16.46 2.69 8.43
C ASP A 104 -17.21 1.40 8.86
N PRO A 105 -18.41 1.51 9.45
CA PRO A 105 -19.24 0.36 9.75
C PRO A 105 -19.76 -0.30 8.46
N VAL A 106 -19.66 -1.64 8.37
CA VAL A 106 -19.87 -2.39 7.11
C VAL A 106 -20.85 -3.56 7.20
N SER A 107 -21.12 -4.06 8.40
CA SER A 107 -22.08 -5.16 8.61
C SER A 107 -22.80 -5.00 9.94
N ILE A 108 -23.98 -5.61 10.02
CA ILE A 108 -24.79 -5.65 11.22
C ILE A 108 -25.32 -7.07 11.44
N ALA A 109 -25.40 -7.50 12.69
CA ALA A 109 -26.01 -8.76 13.08
C ALA A 109 -26.82 -8.60 14.36
N VAL A 110 -28.00 -9.19 14.37
CA VAL A 110 -28.90 -9.20 15.54
C VAL A 110 -28.58 -10.45 16.35
N ARG A 111 -28.31 -10.30 17.66
CA ARG A 111 -28.19 -11.45 18.55
C ARG A 111 -29.51 -12.23 18.56
N PRO A 112 -29.52 -13.58 18.63
CA PRO A 112 -30.76 -14.35 18.44
C PRO A 112 -31.92 -14.01 19.39
N ASP A 113 -31.66 -13.50 20.59
CA ASP A 113 -32.71 -13.02 21.52
C ASP A 113 -33.22 -11.60 21.23
N GLY A 114 -32.66 -10.92 20.22
CA GLY A 114 -33.03 -9.57 19.79
C GLY A 114 -32.51 -8.45 20.68
N LYS A 115 -31.73 -8.74 21.73
CA LYS A 115 -31.33 -7.75 22.74
C LYS A 115 -30.04 -7.02 22.43
N GLU A 116 -29.26 -7.49 21.45
CA GLU A 116 -28.02 -6.83 21.05
C GLU A 116 -27.95 -6.72 19.53
N ILE A 117 -27.41 -5.60 19.07
CA ILE A 117 -27.07 -5.35 17.67
C ILE A 117 -25.56 -5.20 17.58
N TRP A 118 -24.91 -6.12 16.87
CA TRP A 118 -23.47 -6.12 16.68
C TRP A 118 -23.12 -5.50 15.33
N VAL A 119 -22.13 -4.63 15.30
CA VAL A 119 -21.74 -3.84 14.12
C VAL A 119 -20.26 -3.99 13.89
N SER A 120 -19.84 -4.48 12.73
CA SER A 120 -18.42 -4.52 12.37
C SER A 120 -17.98 -3.16 11.83
N ASN A 121 -16.88 -2.66 12.38
CA ASN A 121 -16.28 -1.39 12.02
C ASN A 121 -14.95 -1.70 11.32
N HIS A 122 -14.94 -1.60 9.99
CA HIS A 122 -13.86 -2.09 9.15
C HIS A 122 -12.54 -1.40 9.47
N VAL A 123 -12.54 -0.07 9.61
CA VAL A 123 -11.32 0.72 9.82
C VAL A 123 -10.93 0.80 11.30
N SER A 124 -11.89 0.64 12.22
CA SER A 124 -11.61 0.59 13.66
C SER A 124 -11.01 -0.72 14.15
N ASP A 125 -11.03 -1.77 13.33
CA ASP A 125 -10.64 -3.13 13.70
C ASP A 125 -11.40 -3.63 14.94
N SER A 126 -12.71 -3.38 14.96
CA SER A 126 -13.57 -3.66 16.11
C SER A 126 -14.98 -4.06 15.72
N VAL A 127 -15.71 -4.66 16.66
CA VAL A 127 -17.16 -4.79 16.61
C VAL A 127 -17.78 -3.98 17.75
N SER A 128 -18.66 -3.04 17.43
CA SER A 128 -19.49 -2.34 18.41
C SER A 128 -20.71 -3.17 18.79
N VAL A 129 -20.99 -3.30 20.08
CA VAL A 129 -22.18 -3.99 20.60
C VAL A 129 -23.16 -2.93 21.12
N ILE A 130 -24.29 -2.77 20.43
CA ILE A 130 -25.36 -1.84 20.80
C ILE A 130 -26.42 -2.60 21.62
N ASP A 131 -26.82 -2.03 22.74
CA ASP A 131 -27.94 -2.52 23.54
C ASP A 131 -29.28 -2.21 22.85
N ASN A 132 -30.10 -3.24 22.68
CA ASN A 132 -31.41 -3.14 22.05
C ASN A 132 -32.54 -3.64 22.97
N ASP A 133 -32.29 -3.79 24.27
CA ASP A 133 -33.35 -4.02 25.25
C ASP A 133 -34.03 -2.69 25.61
N LYS A 134 -35.29 -2.49 25.18
CA LYS A 134 -36.06 -1.25 25.40
C LYS A 134 -36.23 -0.88 26.87
N GLU A 135 -36.14 -1.86 27.77
CA GLU A 135 -36.25 -1.66 29.23
C GLU A 135 -34.90 -1.32 29.88
N SER A 136 -33.80 -1.41 29.11
CA SER A 136 -32.46 -1.13 29.61
C SER A 136 -32.18 0.38 29.67
N PRO A 137 -31.53 0.89 30.73
CA PRO A 137 -31.12 2.30 30.79
C PRO A 137 -30.09 2.68 29.71
N SER A 138 -29.42 1.69 29.11
CA SER A 138 -28.49 1.88 27.99
C SER A 138 -29.08 1.60 26.61
N TYR A 139 -30.42 1.54 26.49
CA TYR A 139 -31.07 1.31 25.20
C TYR A 139 -30.53 2.24 24.09
N LEU A 140 -30.11 1.63 22.96
CA LEU A 140 -29.47 2.27 21.82
C LEU A 140 -28.12 2.95 22.13
N GLN A 141 -27.40 2.47 23.14
CA GLN A 141 -26.01 2.84 23.41
C GLN A 141 -25.06 1.69 23.09
N VAL A 142 -23.83 2.02 22.69
CA VAL A 142 -22.75 1.03 22.61
C VAL A 142 -22.35 0.63 24.02
N ILE A 143 -22.47 -0.65 24.34
CA ILE A 143 -22.19 -1.22 25.67
C ILE A 143 -20.89 -2.03 25.72
N ALA A 144 -20.33 -2.40 24.57
CA ALA A 144 -19.03 -3.06 24.47
C ALA A 144 -18.37 -2.84 23.11
N THR A 145 -17.05 -2.99 23.08
CA THR A 145 -16.22 -3.05 21.87
C THR A 145 -15.45 -4.36 21.88
N ILE A 146 -15.68 -5.23 20.90
CA ILE A 146 -14.93 -6.47 20.71
C ILE A 146 -13.75 -6.18 19.79
N GLN A 147 -12.53 -6.46 20.24
CA GLN A 147 -11.28 -6.21 19.54
C GLN A 147 -10.15 -7.02 20.21
N GLU A 148 -9.00 -7.16 19.54
CA GLU A 148 -7.83 -7.86 20.09
C GLU A 148 -6.54 -7.16 19.66
N PHE A 149 -5.61 -6.97 20.60
CA PHE A 149 -4.31 -6.35 20.34
C PHE A 149 -3.16 -7.24 20.82
N ASP A 150 -2.02 -7.17 20.13
CA ASP A 150 -0.78 -7.74 20.64
C ASP A 150 -0.24 -6.90 21.81
N ALA A 151 -0.04 -7.51 22.97
CA ALA A 151 0.42 -6.80 24.16
C ALA A 151 1.85 -6.20 24.03
N ARG A 152 2.69 -6.71 23.12
CA ARG A 152 4.07 -6.23 22.94
C ARG A 152 4.17 -5.16 21.87
N THR A 153 3.59 -5.42 20.70
CA THR A 153 3.64 -4.49 19.57
C THR A 153 2.55 -3.44 19.63
N LYS A 154 1.50 -3.65 20.46
CA LYS A 154 0.32 -2.78 20.56
C LYS A 154 -0.43 -2.64 19.23
N ALA A 155 -0.20 -3.55 18.30
CA ALA A 155 -0.85 -3.61 16.99
C ALA A 155 -2.13 -4.45 17.09
N THR A 156 -3.13 -4.14 16.25
CA THR A 156 -4.36 -4.93 16.18
C THR A 156 -4.06 -6.37 15.72
N ARG A 157 -4.84 -7.31 16.23
CA ARG A 157 -4.98 -8.71 15.75
C ARG A 157 -6.39 -8.97 15.21
N PHE A 158 -7.23 -7.95 15.16
CA PHE A 158 -8.64 -8.01 14.79
C PHE A 158 -8.91 -7.14 13.55
N ASP A 159 -7.93 -7.12 12.64
CA ASP A 159 -7.87 -6.22 11.49
C ASP A 159 -9.01 -6.48 10.49
N GLU A 160 -9.66 -5.40 10.07
CA GLU A 160 -10.73 -5.36 9.05
C GLU A 160 -11.86 -6.40 9.26
N PRO A 161 -12.66 -6.29 10.34
CA PRO A 161 -13.82 -7.16 10.53
C PRO A 161 -14.93 -6.82 9.53
N VAL A 162 -15.54 -7.85 8.92
CA VAL A 162 -16.62 -7.70 7.93
C VAL A 162 -17.89 -8.41 8.37
N GLY A 163 -18.15 -9.65 7.94
CA GLY A 163 -19.37 -10.37 8.26
C GLY A 163 -19.45 -10.83 9.72
N ILE A 164 -20.66 -10.88 10.28
CA ILE A 164 -20.94 -11.37 11.64
C ILE A 164 -22.06 -12.41 11.56
N ALA A 165 -21.91 -13.55 12.23
CA ALA A 165 -22.98 -14.54 12.35
C ALA A 165 -23.02 -15.16 13.75
N PHE A 166 -24.22 -15.28 14.33
CA PHE A 166 -24.40 -15.92 15.63
C PHE A 166 -24.66 -17.41 15.46
N ALA A 167 -23.92 -18.26 16.19
CA ALA A 167 -24.29 -19.66 16.37
C ALA A 167 -25.50 -19.78 17.30
N ASN A 168 -25.50 -18.97 18.37
CA ASN A 168 -26.51 -18.88 19.40
C ASN A 168 -26.22 -17.63 20.27
N ASN A 169 -26.89 -17.47 21.42
CA ASN A 169 -26.68 -16.33 22.32
C ASN A 169 -25.32 -16.33 23.05
N ASP A 170 -24.58 -17.43 23.03
CA ASP A 170 -23.31 -17.58 23.75
C ASP A 170 -22.09 -17.51 22.81
N LYS A 171 -22.30 -17.67 21.51
CA LYS A 171 -21.22 -17.81 20.51
C LYS A 171 -21.55 -17.11 19.20
N ALA A 172 -20.58 -16.32 18.72
CA ALA A 172 -20.63 -15.65 17.44
C ALA A 172 -19.35 -15.87 16.63
N TYR A 173 -19.44 -15.56 15.34
CA TYR A 173 -18.36 -15.58 14.38
C TYR A 173 -18.21 -14.21 13.76
N VAL A 174 -16.96 -13.76 13.57
CA VAL A 174 -16.64 -12.52 12.87
C VAL A 174 -15.60 -12.83 11.81
N ALA A 175 -15.88 -12.49 10.56
CA ALA A 175 -14.93 -12.63 9.47
C ALA A 175 -13.89 -11.50 9.55
N LEU A 176 -12.61 -11.84 9.50
CA LEU A 176 -11.49 -10.92 9.45
C LEU A 176 -10.85 -11.06 8.07
N SER A 177 -11.27 -10.19 7.16
CA SER A 177 -10.98 -10.28 5.72
C SER A 177 -9.48 -10.34 5.48
N SER A 178 -8.79 -9.37 6.03
CA SER A 178 -7.38 -9.13 5.80
C SER A 178 -6.49 -10.28 6.29
N GLU A 179 -6.92 -10.96 7.36
CA GLU A 179 -6.19 -12.05 8.00
C GLU A 179 -6.52 -13.43 7.42
N ASN A 180 -7.50 -13.54 6.51
CA ASN A 180 -8.04 -14.81 6.02
C ASN A 180 -8.48 -15.74 7.16
N THR A 181 -9.16 -15.20 8.18
CA THR A 181 -9.64 -15.98 9.33
C THR A 181 -11.05 -15.61 9.76
N ILE A 182 -11.71 -16.53 10.47
CA ILE A 182 -12.94 -16.27 11.23
C ILE A 182 -12.61 -16.28 12.71
N ALA A 183 -12.83 -15.16 13.40
CA ALA A 183 -12.73 -15.09 14.85
C ALA A 183 -14.00 -15.70 15.48
N VAL A 184 -13.82 -16.62 16.43
CA VAL A 184 -14.90 -17.22 17.21
C VAL A 184 -15.01 -16.48 18.53
N ILE A 185 -16.08 -15.74 18.72
CA ILE A 185 -16.29 -14.85 19.86
C ILE A 185 -17.13 -15.56 20.92
N ASN A 186 -16.64 -15.52 22.16
CA ASN A 186 -17.49 -15.81 23.31
C ASN A 186 -18.34 -14.58 23.60
N VAL A 187 -19.66 -14.69 23.41
CA VAL A 187 -20.59 -13.55 23.51
C VAL A 187 -20.62 -12.98 24.93
N ALA A 188 -20.45 -13.81 25.96
CA ALA A 188 -20.49 -13.35 27.35
C ALA A 188 -19.23 -12.57 27.73
N THR A 189 -18.04 -13.08 27.39
CA THR A 189 -16.76 -12.43 27.75
C THR A 189 -16.33 -11.35 26.78
N ARG A 190 -16.90 -11.31 25.57
CA ARG A 190 -16.53 -10.41 24.46
C ARG A 190 -15.13 -10.66 23.89
N GLU A 191 -14.58 -11.85 24.14
CA GLU A 191 -13.22 -12.22 23.73
C GLU A 191 -13.19 -13.18 22.55
N VAL A 192 -12.11 -13.12 21.78
CA VAL A 192 -11.79 -14.10 20.75
C VAL A 192 -11.33 -15.39 21.43
N SER A 193 -12.17 -16.42 21.39
CA SER A 193 -11.87 -17.72 21.99
C SER A 193 -10.97 -18.60 21.11
N LYS A 194 -11.08 -18.44 19.78
CA LYS A 194 -10.26 -19.13 18.78
C LYS A 194 -10.44 -18.51 17.40
N ARG A 195 -9.66 -19.00 16.43
CA ARG A 195 -9.71 -18.57 15.02
C ARG A 195 -9.82 -19.79 14.09
N LEU A 196 -10.69 -19.69 13.09
CA LEU A 196 -10.81 -20.65 12.00
C LEU A 196 -10.01 -20.12 10.81
N THR A 197 -9.15 -20.93 10.23
CA THR A 197 -8.36 -20.54 9.05
C THR A 197 -9.20 -20.70 7.79
N ILE A 198 -9.22 -19.67 6.96
CA ILE A 198 -9.77 -19.71 5.61
C ILE A 198 -8.57 -19.73 4.66
N THR A 199 -8.47 -20.77 3.83
CA THR A 199 -7.36 -20.95 2.89
C THR A 199 -7.67 -20.35 1.51
N ALA A 200 -8.35 -19.21 1.53
CA ALA A 200 -8.79 -18.37 0.43
C ALA A 200 -8.85 -16.92 0.94
N GLN A 201 -9.07 -15.96 0.05
CA GLN A 201 -8.73 -14.57 0.34
C GLN A 201 -9.95 -13.75 0.70
N ASP A 202 -9.78 -12.89 1.70
CA ASP A 202 -10.78 -11.88 2.04
C ASP A 202 -12.15 -12.53 2.37
N PRO A 203 -12.26 -13.37 3.43
CA PRO A 203 -13.55 -13.84 3.93
C PRO A 203 -14.44 -12.66 4.32
N ARG A 204 -15.59 -12.51 3.64
CA ARG A 204 -16.52 -11.39 3.86
C ARG A 204 -17.87 -11.85 4.37
N ALA A 205 -18.65 -12.51 3.52
CA ALA A 205 -20.01 -12.90 3.84
C ALA A 205 -20.03 -14.25 4.59
N ILE A 206 -20.71 -14.26 5.73
CA ILE A 206 -20.89 -15.43 6.58
C ILE A 206 -22.33 -15.51 7.06
N THR A 207 -22.87 -16.73 7.19
CA THR A 207 -24.17 -16.94 7.82
C THR A 207 -24.23 -18.25 8.58
N VAL A 208 -25.07 -18.31 9.60
CA VAL A 208 -25.40 -19.55 10.31
C VAL A 208 -26.81 -19.98 9.96
N ARG A 209 -26.97 -21.24 9.55
CA ARG A 209 -28.27 -21.87 9.34
C ARG A 209 -28.24 -23.27 9.94
N GLY A 210 -29.17 -23.56 10.85
CA GLY A 210 -29.15 -24.80 11.62
C GLY A 210 -27.88 -24.89 12.48
N ASN A 211 -27.13 -25.99 12.36
CA ASN A 211 -25.86 -26.21 13.04
C ASN A 211 -24.63 -25.95 12.17
N ARG A 212 -24.77 -25.17 11.09
CA ARG A 212 -23.70 -24.91 10.12
C ARG A 212 -23.42 -23.43 9.97
N LEU A 213 -22.13 -23.10 9.95
CA LEU A 213 -21.61 -21.82 9.52
C LEU A 213 -21.15 -21.95 8.07
N TYR A 214 -21.63 -21.06 7.22
CA TYR A 214 -21.26 -20.96 5.81
C TYR A 214 -20.43 -19.68 5.63
N VAL A 215 -19.30 -19.79 4.92
CA VAL A 215 -18.35 -18.69 4.73
C VAL A 215 -17.92 -18.66 3.27
N ILE A 216 -18.07 -17.50 2.61
CA ILE A 216 -17.47 -17.25 1.30
C ILE A 216 -16.31 -16.22 1.41
N PRO A 217 -15.14 -16.51 0.82
CA PRO A 217 -14.13 -15.51 0.48
C PRO A 217 -14.62 -14.65 -0.68
N PHE A 218 -14.25 -13.37 -0.69
CA PHE A 218 -14.56 -12.47 -1.78
C PHE A 218 -13.79 -12.86 -3.04
N GLU A 219 -12.47 -13.04 -2.89
CA GLU A 219 -11.60 -13.56 -3.93
C GLU A 219 -11.38 -15.05 -3.72
N SER A 220 -12.15 -15.77 -4.52
CA SER A 220 -12.04 -17.19 -4.75
C SER A 220 -10.74 -17.46 -5.51
N ASN A 221 -10.02 -18.53 -5.16
CA ASN A 221 -8.79 -18.90 -5.88
C ASN A 221 -9.16 -19.45 -7.26
N ASN A 222 -9.53 -18.56 -8.19
CA ASN A 222 -9.92 -18.96 -9.52
C ASN A 222 -8.78 -19.81 -10.13
N LYS A 223 -9.14 -20.83 -10.92
CA LYS A 223 -8.16 -21.79 -11.44
C LYS A 223 -7.22 -21.20 -12.49
N THR A 224 -7.20 -19.86 -12.69
CA THR A 224 -6.43 -19.24 -13.76
C THR A 224 -4.97 -18.96 -13.36
N GLN A 225 -4.07 -19.19 -14.30
CA GLN A 225 -2.66 -18.83 -14.19
C GLN A 225 -2.08 -18.54 -15.59
N LEU A 226 -0.82 -18.10 -15.64
CA LEU A 226 -0.09 -18.04 -16.91
C LEU A 226 0.15 -19.46 -17.48
N SER A 227 0.10 -19.60 -18.81
CA SER A 227 0.34 -20.83 -19.58
C SER A 227 1.78 -21.38 -19.52
N GLY A 228 2.65 -20.77 -18.70
CA GLY A 228 4.04 -21.17 -18.61
C GLY A 228 4.19 -22.43 -17.76
N GLY A 229 4.78 -23.51 -18.29
CA GLY A 229 4.77 -24.78 -17.56
C GLY A 229 4.91 -26.05 -18.40
N SER A 230 4.34 -27.15 -17.89
CA SER A 230 4.18 -28.44 -18.58
C SER A 230 2.93 -28.48 -19.48
N GLU A 231 2.80 -29.50 -20.34
CA GLU A 231 1.61 -29.67 -21.20
C GLU A 231 0.38 -30.02 -20.35
N ILE A 232 -0.56 -29.07 -20.21
CA ILE A 232 -1.75 -29.23 -19.36
C ILE A 232 -3.02 -29.43 -20.19
N ASP A 233 -3.21 -28.66 -21.27
CA ASP A 233 -4.38 -28.74 -22.16
C ASP A 233 -4.06 -29.12 -23.60
N GLY A 234 -2.84 -29.63 -23.86
CA GLY A 234 -2.43 -30.23 -25.13
C GLY A 234 -2.14 -29.25 -26.29
N ASP A 235 -2.53 -27.98 -26.18
CA ASP A 235 -2.44 -27.02 -27.29
C ASP A 235 -1.57 -25.78 -27.01
N LEU A 236 -1.32 -25.39 -25.74
CA LEU A 236 -0.66 -24.10 -25.43
C LEU A 236 0.36 -24.17 -24.28
N VAL A 237 1.57 -24.66 -24.56
CA VAL A 237 2.77 -24.30 -23.78
C VAL A 237 3.46 -23.14 -24.49
N THR A 238 3.13 -21.90 -24.11
CA THR A 238 3.66 -20.72 -24.83
C THR A 238 5.06 -20.31 -24.37
N PHE A 239 5.48 -20.72 -23.16
CA PHE A 239 6.85 -20.59 -22.66
C PHE A 239 7.15 -21.58 -21.52
N ASN A 240 8.42 -21.95 -21.33
CA ASN A 240 8.84 -22.72 -20.15
C ASN A 240 9.13 -21.75 -19.00
N ALA A 241 8.24 -21.70 -18.00
CA ALA A 241 8.36 -20.77 -16.88
C ALA A 241 9.65 -20.96 -16.06
N TRP A 242 10.13 -22.20 -15.91
CA TRP A 242 11.35 -22.49 -15.16
C TRP A 242 12.61 -22.02 -15.90
N GLU A 243 12.70 -22.33 -17.19
CA GLU A 243 13.75 -21.83 -18.08
C GLU A 243 13.75 -20.29 -18.12
N HIS A 244 12.58 -19.69 -18.21
CA HIS A 244 12.44 -18.25 -18.36
C HIS A 244 12.73 -17.47 -17.07
N SER A 245 11.99 -17.80 -16.00
CA SER A 245 12.02 -17.05 -14.74
C SER A 245 13.18 -17.42 -13.84
N ILE A 246 13.65 -18.68 -13.87
CA ILE A 246 14.71 -19.17 -12.97
C ILE A 246 16.06 -19.27 -13.66
N ARG A 247 16.11 -19.81 -14.89
CA ARG A 247 17.39 -20.07 -15.59
C ARG A 247 17.96 -18.84 -16.31
N VAL A 248 17.10 -18.03 -16.95
CA VAL A 248 17.53 -16.87 -17.76
C VAL A 248 17.40 -15.54 -17.01
N ASN A 249 16.61 -15.48 -15.93
CA ASN A 249 16.39 -14.28 -15.10
C ASN A 249 16.05 -13.03 -15.94
N ASN A 250 15.17 -13.20 -16.94
CA ASN A 250 14.71 -12.08 -17.76
C ASN A 250 13.60 -11.34 -17.00
N VAL A 251 13.90 -10.11 -16.57
CA VAL A 251 13.07 -9.31 -15.64
C VAL A 251 11.67 -9.01 -16.21
N LEU A 252 11.45 -9.09 -17.53
CA LEU A 252 10.22 -8.59 -18.17
C LEU A 252 9.58 -9.51 -19.21
N SER A 253 9.96 -10.79 -19.33
CA SER A 253 9.43 -11.70 -20.38
C SER A 253 9.46 -11.10 -21.78
N LEU A 254 10.47 -10.25 -22.04
CA LEU A 254 10.55 -9.49 -23.28
C LEU A 254 10.55 -10.43 -24.49
N GLY A 255 9.59 -10.22 -25.40
CA GLY A 255 9.48 -10.96 -26.65
C GLY A 255 8.76 -12.32 -26.60
N HIS A 256 8.18 -12.74 -25.48
CA HIS A 256 7.42 -14.01 -25.38
C HIS A 256 5.91 -13.81 -25.45
N VAL A 257 5.22 -14.81 -26.01
CA VAL A 257 3.76 -14.92 -25.99
C VAL A 257 3.35 -15.59 -24.68
N VAL A 258 2.47 -14.95 -23.91
CA VAL A 258 2.04 -15.40 -22.59
C VAL A 258 0.52 -15.41 -22.57
N ASP A 259 -0.06 -16.59 -22.38
CA ASP A 259 -1.51 -16.78 -22.33
C ASP A 259 -1.97 -17.04 -20.88
N ILE A 260 -3.27 -16.89 -20.63
CA ILE A 260 -3.91 -17.27 -19.36
C ILE A 260 -4.71 -18.55 -19.61
N ILE A 261 -4.51 -19.55 -18.76
CA ILE A 261 -5.17 -20.86 -18.82
C ILE A 261 -5.82 -21.21 -17.49
N LYS A 262 -6.84 -22.06 -17.51
CA LYS A 262 -7.34 -22.73 -16.30
C LYS A 262 -6.51 -23.99 -16.03
N HIS A 263 -5.88 -24.06 -14.86
CA HIS A 263 -5.05 -25.18 -14.44
C HIS A 263 -5.76 -25.99 -13.35
N PRO A 264 -6.00 -27.30 -13.53
CA PRO A 264 -6.81 -28.09 -12.60
C PRO A 264 -6.21 -28.24 -11.20
N GLU A 265 -4.89 -28.10 -11.07
CA GLU A 265 -4.20 -28.15 -9.77
C GLU A 265 -4.07 -26.80 -9.06
N VAL A 266 -4.47 -25.69 -9.68
CA VAL A 266 -4.60 -24.42 -8.93
C VAL A 266 -5.75 -24.61 -7.95
N PRO A 267 -5.52 -24.51 -6.62
CA PRO A 267 -6.57 -24.72 -5.64
C PRO A 267 -7.69 -23.72 -5.88
N ASP A 268 -8.93 -24.16 -5.72
CA ASP A 268 -10.14 -23.35 -5.83
C ASP A 268 -11.03 -23.68 -4.63
N ARG A 269 -11.49 -22.65 -3.92
CA ARG A 269 -12.05 -22.79 -2.57
C ARG A 269 -12.96 -21.61 -2.28
N ASP A 270 -14.26 -21.86 -2.40
CA ASP A 270 -15.23 -20.78 -2.55
C ASP A 270 -16.28 -20.77 -1.48
N LEU A 271 -16.60 -21.93 -0.90
CA LEU A 271 -17.52 -22.03 0.21
C LEU A 271 -16.97 -22.97 1.26
N TYR A 272 -16.75 -22.45 2.45
CA TYR A 272 -16.35 -23.23 3.61
C TYR A 272 -17.58 -23.46 4.49
N VAL A 273 -17.80 -24.72 4.86
CA VAL A 273 -18.90 -25.12 5.76
C VAL A 273 -18.30 -25.67 7.04
N PHE A 274 -18.61 -25.05 8.17
CA PHE A 274 -18.17 -25.50 9.50
C PHE A 274 -19.35 -25.98 10.33
N ASP A 275 -19.12 -26.96 11.19
CA ASP A 275 -20.07 -27.36 12.23
C ASP A 275 -19.99 -26.36 13.39
N THR A 276 -21.11 -25.76 13.79
CA THR A 276 -21.10 -24.67 14.79
C THR A 276 -20.90 -25.16 16.22
N GLU A 277 -21.04 -26.45 16.50
CA GLU A 277 -20.81 -27.01 17.84
C GLU A 277 -19.31 -27.24 18.07
N THR A 278 -18.66 -27.87 17.10
CA THR A 278 -17.25 -28.29 17.17
C THR A 278 -16.27 -27.33 16.52
N ASP A 279 -16.75 -26.45 15.64
CA ASP A 279 -16.00 -25.59 14.72
C ASP A 279 -15.06 -26.32 13.78
N LYS A 280 -15.36 -27.60 13.52
CA LYS A 280 -14.62 -28.37 12.53
C LYS A 280 -15.13 -28.03 11.14
N LEU A 281 -14.20 -27.87 10.21
CA LEU A 281 -14.49 -27.80 8.79
C LEU A 281 -15.15 -29.10 8.35
N VAL A 282 -16.33 -28.99 7.76
CA VAL A 282 -17.16 -30.10 7.25
C VAL A 282 -16.90 -30.29 5.77
N GLU A 283 -16.96 -29.21 4.99
CA GLU A 283 -16.88 -29.26 3.53
C GLU A 283 -16.23 -27.97 2.99
N VAL A 284 -15.53 -28.10 1.86
CA VAL A 284 -15.07 -26.96 1.05
C VAL A 284 -15.55 -27.18 -0.38
N VAL A 285 -16.36 -26.26 -0.89
CA VAL A 285 -16.89 -26.32 -2.25
C VAL A 285 -16.08 -25.38 -3.14
N ASP A 286 -15.77 -25.82 -4.36
CA ASP A 286 -15.05 -25.06 -5.37
C ASP A 286 -15.97 -24.67 -6.53
N THR A 287 -15.49 -23.88 -7.49
CA THR A 287 -16.17 -23.54 -8.74
C THR A 287 -17.52 -22.80 -8.56
N LEU A 288 -17.66 -21.92 -7.57
CA LEU A 288 -18.88 -21.13 -7.36
C LEU A 288 -18.95 -19.87 -8.22
N GLY A 289 -17.81 -19.33 -8.64
CA GLY A 289 -17.68 -18.06 -9.35
C GLY A 289 -16.29 -17.49 -9.12
N THR A 290 -16.01 -16.28 -9.60
CA THR A 290 -14.69 -15.65 -9.41
C THR A 290 -14.68 -14.62 -8.29
N LEU A 291 -15.65 -13.70 -8.28
CA LEU A 291 -15.85 -12.71 -7.22
C LEU A 291 -17.18 -12.99 -6.52
N LEU A 292 -17.13 -13.30 -5.23
CA LEU A 292 -18.29 -13.75 -4.46
C LEU A 292 -18.72 -12.66 -3.47
N TYR A 293 -19.93 -12.13 -3.61
CA TYR A 293 -20.35 -10.93 -2.86
C TYR A 293 -21.21 -11.28 -1.65
N GLY A 294 -22.35 -11.93 -1.87
CA GLY A 294 -23.35 -12.22 -0.84
C GLY A 294 -23.80 -13.68 -0.87
N LEU A 295 -24.25 -14.19 0.27
CA LEU A 295 -24.78 -15.55 0.38
C LEU A 295 -26.05 -15.58 1.24
N THR A 296 -26.95 -16.50 0.92
CA THR A 296 -28.10 -16.84 1.77
C THR A 296 -28.36 -18.35 1.75
N VAL A 297 -29.02 -18.86 2.77
CA VAL A 297 -29.26 -20.31 2.96
C VAL A 297 -30.70 -20.57 3.33
N ASP A 298 -31.34 -21.46 2.59
CA ASP A 298 -32.76 -21.76 2.74
C ASP A 298 -33.05 -22.71 3.93
N SER A 299 -34.31 -23.06 4.17
CA SER A 299 -34.69 -23.99 5.25
C SER A 299 -34.18 -25.43 5.06
N LYS A 300 -33.79 -25.80 3.84
CA LYS A 300 -33.28 -27.14 3.48
C LYS A 300 -31.74 -27.21 3.48
N GLY A 301 -31.07 -26.09 3.74
CA GLY A 301 -29.61 -26.00 3.71
C GLY A 301 -29.03 -25.81 2.31
N ARG A 302 -29.85 -25.47 1.31
CA ARG A 302 -29.38 -25.06 -0.03
C ARG A 302 -28.80 -23.65 0.06
N VAL A 303 -27.59 -23.48 -0.46
CA VAL A 303 -26.86 -22.22 -0.43
C VAL A 303 -27.01 -21.51 -1.76
N PHE A 304 -27.25 -20.21 -1.74
CA PHE A 304 -27.29 -19.34 -2.92
C PHE A 304 -26.26 -18.23 -2.76
N VAL A 305 -25.42 -18.03 -3.77
CA VAL A 305 -24.33 -17.06 -3.76
C VAL A 305 -24.50 -16.09 -4.94
N ALA A 306 -24.57 -14.79 -4.65
CA ALA A 306 -24.51 -13.73 -5.66
C ALA A 306 -23.05 -13.49 -6.05
N GLN A 307 -22.73 -13.66 -7.33
CA GLN A 307 -21.35 -13.67 -7.80
C GLN A 307 -21.20 -13.14 -9.22
N THR A 308 -19.96 -12.78 -9.55
CA THR A 308 -19.53 -12.60 -10.93
C THR A 308 -18.44 -13.58 -11.31
N ASP A 309 -18.59 -14.21 -12.48
CA ASP A 309 -17.57 -15.10 -13.03
C ASP A 309 -16.74 -14.36 -14.08
N ALA A 310 -15.44 -14.24 -13.84
CA ALA A 310 -14.54 -13.53 -14.73
C ALA A 310 -14.18 -14.42 -15.92
N ARG A 311 -14.19 -13.82 -17.11
CA ARG A 311 -13.87 -14.51 -18.37
C ARG A 311 -12.43 -14.30 -18.80
N ASN A 312 -11.52 -14.12 -17.85
CA ASN A 312 -10.13 -13.77 -18.09
C ASN A 312 -9.30 -14.90 -18.75
N ASP A 313 -9.79 -16.13 -18.73
CA ASP A 313 -9.25 -17.24 -19.53
C ASP A 313 -9.71 -17.19 -21.00
N ALA A 314 -10.87 -16.60 -21.28
CA ALA A 314 -11.41 -16.50 -22.64
C ALA A 314 -10.60 -15.54 -23.52
N ASN A 315 -10.22 -14.35 -23.02
CA ASN A 315 -9.23 -13.50 -23.70
C ASN A 315 -7.80 -13.97 -23.49
N GLY A 316 -7.53 -14.68 -22.39
CA GLY A 316 -6.25 -15.24 -22.04
C GLY A 316 -5.59 -16.09 -23.13
N ARG A 317 -6.38 -16.81 -23.93
CA ARG A 317 -5.91 -17.70 -25.01
C ARG A 317 -5.59 -17.00 -26.34
N ALA A 318 -5.70 -15.68 -26.41
CA ALA A 318 -5.63 -14.94 -27.68
C ALA A 318 -4.22 -14.77 -28.27
N GLY A 319 -3.18 -15.39 -27.67
CA GLY A 319 -1.79 -15.43 -28.11
C GLY A 319 -1.54 -15.03 -29.57
N THR A 320 -1.08 -13.78 -29.75
CA THR A 320 -0.68 -13.09 -31.01
C THR A 320 -1.78 -12.64 -31.99
N LYS A 321 -3.08 -12.87 -31.74
CA LYS A 321 -4.14 -12.34 -32.62
C LYS A 321 -5.39 -11.89 -31.84
N LYS A 322 -5.49 -10.55 -31.77
CA LYS A 322 -6.62 -9.74 -31.27
C LYS A 322 -6.74 -9.73 -29.74
N HIS A 323 -6.66 -8.54 -29.15
CA HIS A 323 -6.60 -8.34 -27.70
C HIS A 323 -7.57 -7.21 -27.31
N GLY A 324 -8.85 -7.53 -27.23
CA GLY A 324 -9.88 -6.59 -26.83
C GLY A 324 -11.12 -7.27 -26.29
N LEU A 325 -12.16 -6.47 -26.09
CA LEU A 325 -13.42 -6.96 -25.55
C LEU A 325 -14.11 -7.95 -26.52
N ALA A 326 -13.83 -7.91 -27.83
CA ALA A 326 -14.43 -8.84 -28.80
C ALA A 326 -14.05 -10.31 -28.58
N GLU A 327 -12.83 -10.60 -28.10
CA GLU A 327 -12.41 -11.96 -27.74
C GLU A 327 -13.14 -12.46 -26.49
N LEU A 328 -13.59 -11.53 -25.64
CA LEU A 328 -14.52 -11.77 -24.55
C LEU A 328 -15.97 -11.72 -25.02
N GLU A 329 -16.25 -11.76 -26.33
CA GLU A 329 -17.60 -11.58 -26.90
C GLU A 329 -18.30 -10.36 -26.29
N ASN A 330 -17.54 -9.29 -26.10
CA ASN A 330 -17.90 -8.03 -25.49
C ASN A 330 -18.42 -8.08 -24.03
N ARG A 331 -18.03 -9.08 -23.24
CA ARG A 331 -18.41 -9.18 -21.82
C ARG A 331 -17.30 -9.81 -20.96
N ALA A 332 -16.77 -9.01 -20.02
CA ALA A 332 -15.72 -9.42 -19.09
C ALA A 332 -16.20 -10.34 -17.96
N PHE A 333 -17.42 -10.11 -17.46
CA PHE A 333 -18.00 -10.84 -16.32
C PHE A 333 -19.37 -11.41 -16.65
N LEU A 334 -19.65 -12.62 -16.17
CA LEU A 334 -21.01 -13.16 -16.12
C LEU A 334 -21.64 -12.82 -14.77
N ASN A 335 -22.82 -12.17 -14.78
CA ASN A 335 -23.60 -11.89 -13.57
C ASN A 335 -24.50 -13.10 -13.26
N GLN A 336 -24.30 -13.75 -12.12
CA GLN A 336 -24.90 -15.04 -11.83
C GLN A 336 -25.30 -15.20 -10.35
N ILE A 337 -26.19 -16.16 -10.11
CA ILE A 337 -26.39 -16.76 -8.79
C ILE A 337 -25.96 -18.22 -8.87
N THR A 338 -25.11 -18.65 -7.95
CA THR A 338 -24.71 -20.06 -7.85
C THR A 338 -25.48 -20.73 -6.73
N ARG A 339 -26.15 -21.84 -7.04
CA ARG A 339 -26.84 -22.69 -6.05
C ARG A 339 -26.01 -23.93 -5.74
N VAL A 340 -25.83 -24.19 -4.45
CA VAL A 340 -25.20 -25.39 -3.91
C VAL A 340 -26.23 -26.20 -3.13
N ASP A 341 -26.53 -27.39 -3.63
CA ASP A 341 -27.38 -28.36 -2.97
C ASP A 341 -26.49 -29.29 -2.12
N PHE A 342 -26.99 -29.77 -0.97
CA PHE A 342 -26.25 -30.66 -0.07
C PHE A 342 -26.99 -31.96 0.16
N ASN A 343 -26.26 -33.08 0.17
CA ASN A 343 -26.77 -34.41 0.48
C ASN A 343 -25.79 -35.12 1.42
N ASP A 344 -26.29 -35.58 2.57
CA ASP A 344 -25.50 -36.16 3.67
C ASP A 344 -24.27 -35.34 4.09
N GLY A 345 -24.31 -34.02 3.89
CA GLY A 345 -23.23 -33.10 4.27
C GLY A 345 -22.23 -32.74 3.17
N SER A 346 -22.26 -33.44 2.04
CA SER A 346 -21.43 -33.12 0.88
C SER A 346 -22.20 -32.32 -0.16
N ALA A 347 -21.50 -31.42 -0.84
CA ALA A 347 -22.07 -30.64 -1.94
C ALA A 347 -22.38 -31.54 -3.14
N GLU A 348 -23.57 -31.38 -3.71
CA GLU A 348 -23.95 -31.98 -4.98
C GLU A 348 -23.46 -31.12 -6.16
N LYS A 349 -23.87 -31.49 -7.38
CA LYS A 349 -23.54 -30.74 -8.59
C LYS A 349 -24.12 -29.32 -8.51
N LEU A 350 -23.24 -28.33 -8.68
CA LEU A 350 -23.59 -26.91 -8.69
C LEU A 350 -24.56 -26.56 -9.83
N THR A 351 -25.44 -25.60 -9.55
CA THR A 351 -26.34 -25.02 -10.54
C THR A 351 -26.03 -23.52 -10.68
N PHE A 352 -25.67 -23.09 -11.89
CA PHE A 352 -25.49 -21.68 -12.22
C PHE A 352 -26.80 -21.11 -12.78
N MET A 353 -27.25 -20.02 -12.21
CA MET A 353 -28.42 -19.26 -12.65
C MET A 353 -27.94 -17.99 -13.34
N ASP A 354 -27.97 -17.99 -14.68
CA ASP A 354 -27.60 -16.84 -15.48
C ASP A 354 -28.65 -15.73 -15.34
N LEU A 355 -28.24 -14.58 -14.81
CA LEU A 355 -29.14 -13.42 -14.63
C LEU A 355 -29.39 -12.67 -15.93
N GLU A 356 -28.58 -12.95 -16.95
CA GLU A 356 -28.55 -12.26 -18.24
C GLU A 356 -28.33 -13.29 -19.37
N PRO A 357 -28.73 -12.99 -20.63
CA PRO A 357 -28.38 -13.85 -21.76
C PRO A 357 -26.87 -14.07 -21.84
N LEU A 358 -26.42 -15.30 -22.10
CA LEU A 358 -24.99 -15.59 -22.25
C LEU A 358 -24.42 -14.99 -23.55
N PRO A 359 -23.17 -14.49 -23.53
CA PRO A 359 -22.48 -14.02 -24.74
C PRO A 359 -22.46 -15.09 -25.85
N PRO A 360 -22.52 -14.68 -27.13
CA PRO A 360 -22.43 -13.31 -27.64
C PRO A 360 -23.76 -12.52 -27.58
N LYS A 361 -24.81 -13.03 -26.92
CA LYS A 361 -26.02 -12.25 -26.66
C LYS A 361 -25.85 -11.40 -25.40
N HIS A 362 -26.35 -10.18 -25.44
CA HIS A 362 -26.33 -9.23 -24.32
C HIS A 362 -27.76 -8.85 -23.93
N PRO A 363 -28.00 -8.41 -22.67
CA PRO A 363 -29.28 -7.85 -22.26
C PRO A 363 -29.61 -6.62 -23.08
N GLU A 364 -30.90 -6.35 -23.23
CA GLU A 364 -31.37 -5.08 -23.79
C GLU A 364 -30.99 -3.92 -22.85
N ALA A 365 -30.95 -2.70 -23.38
CA ALA A 365 -30.62 -1.50 -22.61
C ALA A 365 -31.49 -1.39 -21.34
N GLY A 366 -30.86 -1.14 -20.19
CA GLY A 366 -31.52 -1.06 -18.89
C GLY A 366 -31.95 -2.41 -18.29
N GLN A 367 -31.78 -3.54 -19.00
CA GLN A 367 -32.11 -4.87 -18.47
C GLN A 367 -30.95 -5.55 -17.75
N ALA A 368 -29.73 -5.03 -17.85
CA ALA A 368 -28.58 -5.60 -17.16
C ALA A 368 -28.73 -5.55 -15.62
N LEU A 369 -28.13 -6.53 -14.96
CA LEU A 369 -28.18 -6.80 -13.52
C LEU A 369 -26.76 -6.88 -12.92
N ALA A 370 -25.86 -6.00 -13.37
CA ALA A 370 -24.53 -5.89 -12.81
C ALA A 370 -24.51 -5.03 -11.55
N THR A 371 -23.61 -5.21 -10.61
CA THR A 371 -22.99 -6.46 -10.18
C THR A 371 -23.94 -7.08 -9.13
N PRO A 372 -24.39 -8.34 -9.25
CA PRO A 372 -25.21 -8.95 -8.22
C PRO A 372 -24.42 -8.96 -6.90
N PHE A 373 -25.01 -8.47 -5.81
CA PHE A 373 -24.27 -8.17 -4.58
C PHE A 373 -24.92 -8.77 -3.33
N ALA A 374 -25.98 -8.14 -2.80
CA ALA A 374 -26.72 -8.68 -1.66
C ALA A 374 -27.78 -9.66 -2.14
N ILE A 375 -28.01 -10.74 -1.40
CA ILE A 375 -28.98 -11.78 -1.72
C ILE A 375 -29.65 -12.28 -0.44
N GLU A 376 -30.98 -12.34 -0.44
CA GLU A 376 -31.78 -12.87 0.65
C GLU A 376 -32.85 -13.82 0.13
N ILE A 377 -33.19 -14.84 0.92
CA ILE A 377 -34.25 -15.80 0.58
C ILE A 377 -35.49 -15.57 1.44
N SER A 378 -36.68 -15.71 0.83
CA SER A 378 -37.94 -15.66 1.57
C SER A 378 -38.09 -16.82 2.54
N ASN A 379 -38.85 -16.65 3.63
CA ASN A 379 -39.01 -17.68 4.67
C ASN A 379 -39.73 -18.96 4.18
N ASP A 380 -40.50 -18.86 3.09
CA ASP A 380 -41.12 -19.99 2.40
C ASP A 380 -40.20 -20.66 1.35
N ASP A 381 -38.93 -20.23 1.28
CA ASP A 381 -37.90 -20.65 0.35
C ASP A 381 -38.24 -20.48 -1.15
N SER A 382 -39.31 -19.76 -1.51
CA SER A 382 -39.79 -19.70 -2.90
C SER A 382 -39.09 -18.65 -3.76
N MET A 383 -38.59 -17.57 -3.16
CA MET A 383 -38.08 -16.41 -3.86
C MET A 383 -36.77 -15.91 -3.27
N LEU A 384 -35.82 -15.61 -4.15
CA LEU A 384 -34.63 -14.83 -3.83
C LEU A 384 -34.90 -13.36 -4.16
N VAL A 385 -34.41 -12.47 -3.31
CA VAL A 385 -34.39 -11.02 -3.51
C VAL A 385 -32.94 -10.59 -3.55
N VAL A 386 -32.53 -9.94 -4.64
CA VAL A 386 -31.11 -9.69 -4.95
C VAL A 386 -30.91 -8.25 -5.38
N SER A 387 -29.81 -7.64 -4.96
CA SER A 387 -29.41 -6.31 -5.43
C SER A 387 -28.39 -6.42 -6.56
N ALA A 388 -28.48 -5.51 -7.53
CA ALA A 388 -27.49 -5.31 -8.58
C ALA A 388 -26.79 -3.97 -8.31
N ALA A 389 -25.65 -4.01 -7.62
CA ALA A 389 -24.96 -2.84 -7.08
C ALA A 389 -24.40 -1.89 -8.15
N GLY A 390 -24.12 -2.38 -9.36
CA GLY A 390 -23.57 -1.56 -10.43
C GLY A 390 -24.62 -0.91 -11.33
N SER A 391 -25.83 -1.48 -11.36
CA SER A 391 -26.92 -1.08 -12.25
C SER A 391 -28.07 -0.43 -11.48
N ASP A 392 -27.88 -0.19 -10.19
CA ASP A 392 -28.81 0.43 -9.25
C ASP A 392 -30.19 -0.23 -9.20
N LYS A 393 -30.24 -1.57 -9.13
CA LYS A 393 -31.50 -2.32 -9.11
C LYS A 393 -31.67 -3.25 -7.91
N LEU A 394 -32.92 -3.48 -7.55
CA LEU A 394 -33.37 -4.68 -6.84
C LEU A 394 -34.10 -5.58 -7.82
N PHE A 395 -33.94 -6.90 -7.72
CA PHE A 395 -34.66 -7.86 -8.54
C PHE A 395 -35.03 -9.12 -7.75
N THR A 396 -36.05 -9.83 -8.23
CA THR A 396 -36.60 -11.03 -7.62
C THR A 396 -36.35 -12.23 -8.53
N VAL A 397 -36.06 -13.39 -7.95
CA VAL A 397 -35.73 -14.62 -8.69
C VAL A 397 -36.49 -15.79 -8.07
N ASP A 398 -37.09 -16.65 -8.90
CA ASP A 398 -37.64 -17.91 -8.45
C ASP A 398 -36.50 -18.85 -8.00
N SER A 399 -36.51 -19.26 -6.74
CA SER A 399 -35.37 -19.98 -6.13
C SER A 399 -35.14 -21.38 -6.72
N ALA A 400 -36.16 -21.96 -7.34
CA ALA A 400 -36.11 -23.32 -7.88
C ALA A 400 -35.57 -23.32 -9.31
N SER A 401 -36.09 -22.44 -10.17
CA SER A 401 -35.78 -22.35 -11.60
C SER A 401 -34.65 -21.38 -11.92
N GLY A 402 -34.37 -20.41 -11.04
CA GLY A 402 -33.44 -19.32 -11.31
C GLY A 402 -33.99 -18.24 -12.26
N ALA A 403 -35.29 -18.27 -12.57
CA ALA A 403 -35.90 -17.28 -13.45
C ALA A 403 -36.05 -15.93 -12.74
N VAL A 404 -35.52 -14.86 -13.35
CA VAL A 404 -35.77 -13.48 -12.90
C VAL A 404 -37.25 -13.15 -13.10
N LEU A 405 -37.96 -12.88 -12.00
CA LEU A 405 -39.40 -12.61 -11.99
C LEU A 405 -39.70 -11.14 -12.28
N GLY A 406 -39.02 -10.24 -11.59
CA GLY A 406 -39.21 -8.79 -11.69
C GLY A 406 -37.96 -8.02 -11.28
N ARG A 407 -37.89 -6.74 -11.63
CA ARG A 407 -36.77 -5.84 -11.30
C ARG A 407 -37.26 -4.41 -11.19
N ILE A 408 -36.60 -3.61 -10.35
CA ILE A 408 -36.93 -2.20 -10.13
C ILE A 408 -35.67 -1.40 -9.82
N ALA A 409 -35.60 -0.16 -10.31
CA ALA A 409 -34.53 0.76 -9.98
C ALA A 409 -34.65 1.23 -8.51
N VAL A 410 -33.52 1.35 -7.84
CA VAL A 410 -33.38 1.86 -6.47
C VAL A 410 -32.32 2.96 -6.44
N GLY A 411 -31.88 3.41 -5.25
CA GLY A 411 -30.81 4.40 -5.16
C GLY A 411 -29.45 3.82 -5.54
N ALA A 412 -28.48 4.70 -5.79
CA ALA A 412 -27.14 4.32 -6.23
C ALA A 412 -26.43 3.33 -5.29
N VAL A 413 -25.89 2.27 -5.90
CA VAL A 413 -25.06 1.22 -5.31
C VAL A 413 -25.77 0.45 -4.18
N PRO A 414 -26.84 -0.31 -4.48
CA PRO A 414 -27.56 -1.11 -3.49
C PRO A 414 -26.74 -2.33 -3.02
N ARG A 415 -26.33 -2.33 -1.74
CA ARG A 415 -25.41 -3.33 -1.15
C ARG A 415 -25.95 -4.09 0.06
N GLY A 416 -27.20 -3.84 0.48
CA GLY A 416 -27.81 -4.57 1.59
C GLY A 416 -29.30 -4.72 1.42
N ILE A 417 -29.83 -5.84 1.89
CA ILE A 417 -31.26 -6.18 1.85
C ILE A 417 -31.67 -6.70 3.22
N ALA A 418 -32.79 -6.22 3.76
CA ALA A 418 -33.48 -6.85 4.87
C ALA A 418 -34.96 -7.05 4.51
N LEU A 419 -35.44 -8.29 4.65
CA LEU A 419 -36.79 -8.66 4.24
C LEU A 419 -37.79 -8.53 5.39
N GLU A 420 -38.99 -8.09 5.02
CA GLU A 420 -40.19 -8.29 5.82
C GLU A 420 -41.01 -9.41 5.20
N HIS A 421 -41.63 -10.22 6.04
CA HIS A 421 -42.43 -11.36 5.61
C HIS A 421 -43.86 -11.21 6.06
N SER A 422 -44.78 -11.70 5.23
CA SER A 422 -46.16 -11.92 5.64
C SER A 422 -46.28 -13.19 6.49
N GLU A 423 -47.45 -13.43 7.08
CA GLU A 423 -47.69 -14.59 7.95
C GLU A 423 -47.45 -15.94 7.25
N ASP A 424 -47.59 -16.01 5.91
CA ASP A 424 -47.36 -17.23 5.13
C ASP A 424 -45.88 -17.46 4.76
N GLY A 425 -44.98 -16.57 5.18
CA GLY A 425 -43.53 -16.66 4.94
C GLY A 425 -43.05 -15.96 3.67
N LYS A 426 -43.95 -15.53 2.78
CA LYS A 426 -43.57 -14.75 1.59
C LYS A 426 -43.00 -13.40 1.97
N ALA A 427 -41.98 -12.95 1.24
CA ALA A 427 -41.46 -11.60 1.40
C ALA A 427 -42.49 -10.58 0.89
N SER A 428 -42.86 -9.62 1.74
CA SER A 428 -43.83 -8.55 1.43
C SER A 428 -43.15 -7.22 1.16
N TYR A 429 -42.05 -6.93 1.86
CA TYR A 429 -41.25 -5.74 1.66
C TYR A 429 -39.76 -6.05 1.73
N ALA A 430 -38.95 -5.27 1.04
CA ALA A 430 -37.50 -5.25 1.19
C ALA A 430 -37.02 -3.84 1.55
N TRP A 431 -36.23 -3.73 2.61
CA TRP A 431 -35.43 -2.55 2.91
C TRP A 431 -34.07 -2.69 2.24
N VAL A 432 -33.72 -1.75 1.38
CA VAL A 432 -32.51 -1.82 0.56
C VAL A 432 -31.60 -0.66 0.89
N LEU A 433 -30.40 -0.93 1.41
CA LEU A 433 -29.38 0.09 1.61
C LEU A 433 -28.71 0.43 0.29
N ASN A 434 -28.90 1.66 -0.17
CA ASN A 434 -28.20 2.26 -1.30
C ASN A 434 -26.97 2.98 -0.76
N ALA A 435 -25.83 2.28 -0.74
CA ALA A 435 -24.66 2.66 0.06
C ALA A 435 -24.04 3.99 -0.39
N VAL A 436 -23.98 4.25 -1.70
CA VAL A 436 -23.40 5.49 -2.24
C VAL A 436 -24.43 6.61 -2.34
N ALA A 437 -25.71 6.30 -2.58
CA ALA A 437 -26.76 7.31 -2.48
C ALA A 437 -26.98 7.81 -1.04
N ASN A 438 -26.58 7.04 -0.03
CA ASN A 438 -26.88 7.24 1.40
C ASN A 438 -28.41 7.31 1.62
N THR A 439 -29.12 6.33 1.09
CA THR A 439 -30.57 6.20 1.28
C THR A 439 -30.95 4.75 1.53
N VAL A 440 -32.11 4.55 2.15
CA VAL A 440 -32.73 3.23 2.26
C VAL A 440 -34.02 3.23 1.43
N SER A 441 -34.08 2.38 0.41
CA SER A 441 -35.32 2.17 -0.35
C SER A 441 -36.21 1.19 0.39
N LEU A 442 -37.51 1.46 0.47
CA LEU A 442 -38.51 0.46 0.83
C LEU A 442 -39.19 -0.02 -0.44
N VAL A 443 -39.06 -1.30 -0.76
CA VAL A 443 -39.62 -1.92 -1.97
C VAL A 443 -40.74 -2.87 -1.60
N ASP A 444 -41.93 -2.68 -2.20
CA ASP A 444 -43.06 -3.59 -2.11
C ASP A 444 -42.82 -4.80 -3.01
N LEU A 445 -42.91 -5.99 -2.42
CA LEU A 445 -42.69 -7.29 -3.06
C LEU A 445 -43.97 -8.14 -3.14
N SER A 446 -45.14 -7.55 -2.85
CA SER A 446 -46.42 -8.26 -2.89
C SER A 446 -46.73 -8.87 -4.26
N ASP A 447 -46.24 -8.24 -5.35
CA ASP A 447 -46.17 -8.83 -6.68
C ASP A 447 -44.69 -8.98 -7.10
N PRO A 448 -44.10 -10.18 -6.95
CA PRO A 448 -42.72 -10.45 -7.32
C PRO A 448 -42.37 -10.14 -8.78
N ALA A 449 -43.34 -10.19 -9.69
CA ALA A 449 -43.11 -9.89 -11.11
C ALA A 449 -43.09 -8.38 -11.40
N SER A 450 -43.56 -7.55 -10.47
CA SER A 450 -43.65 -6.09 -10.62
C SER A 450 -43.36 -5.38 -9.28
N PRO A 451 -42.14 -5.53 -8.74
CA PRO A 451 -41.76 -4.85 -7.50
C PRO A 451 -41.82 -3.32 -7.67
N ASN A 452 -42.21 -2.61 -6.62
CA ASN A 452 -42.39 -1.16 -6.66
C ASN A 452 -41.78 -0.45 -5.45
N VAL A 453 -41.08 0.66 -5.67
CA VAL A 453 -40.52 1.46 -4.56
C VAL A 453 -41.64 2.23 -3.85
N ALA A 454 -41.86 1.91 -2.57
CA ALA A 454 -42.85 2.53 -1.70
C ALA A 454 -42.34 3.82 -1.01
N GLY A 455 -41.03 4.07 -1.03
CA GLY A 455 -40.43 5.30 -0.51
C GLY A 455 -38.94 5.16 -0.22
N PHE A 456 -38.34 6.27 0.24
CA PHE A 456 -36.93 6.35 0.60
C PHE A 456 -36.76 7.01 1.96
N VAL A 457 -35.73 6.58 2.71
CA VAL A 457 -35.24 7.26 3.91
C VAL A 457 -33.85 7.80 3.61
N ALA A 458 -33.67 9.11 3.75
CA ALA A 458 -32.35 9.73 3.55
C ALA A 458 -31.47 9.55 4.80
N LEU A 459 -30.23 9.13 4.59
CA LEU A 459 -29.22 9.00 5.63
C LEU A 459 -28.29 10.23 5.59
N LYS A 460 -27.55 10.46 6.68
CA LYS A 460 -26.51 11.51 6.72
C LYS A 460 -25.34 11.12 5.82
N ASP A 461 -24.77 12.09 5.12
CA ASP A 461 -23.56 11.89 4.31
C ASP A 461 -22.64 13.11 4.46
N PRO A 462 -21.49 12.97 5.15
CA PRO A 462 -20.50 14.03 5.27
C PRO A 462 -19.50 14.05 4.10
N THR A 463 -19.55 13.12 3.16
CA THR A 463 -18.60 13.04 2.05
C THR A 463 -18.71 14.26 1.13
N HIS A 464 -17.55 14.75 0.67
CA HIS A 464 -17.49 15.86 -0.29
C HIS A 464 -18.33 15.53 -1.54
N ARG A 465 -19.17 16.49 -1.98
CA ARG A 465 -20.17 16.24 -3.04
C ARG A 465 -19.58 15.63 -4.32
N LYS A 466 -18.45 16.15 -4.82
CA LYS A 466 -17.80 15.61 -6.03
C LYS A 466 -17.26 14.20 -5.84
N VAL A 467 -16.75 13.89 -4.64
CA VAL A 467 -16.25 12.55 -4.30
C VAL A 467 -17.40 11.55 -4.30
N LYS A 468 -18.56 11.92 -3.75
CA LYS A 468 -19.80 11.12 -3.81
C LYS A 468 -20.25 10.87 -5.25
N LEU A 469 -20.31 11.92 -6.08
CA LEU A 469 -20.70 11.81 -7.49
C LEU A 469 -19.71 10.92 -8.26
N GLY A 470 -18.40 11.14 -8.10
CA GLY A 470 -17.38 10.32 -8.74
C GLY A 470 -17.45 8.85 -8.33
N ARG A 471 -17.71 8.56 -7.04
CA ARG A 471 -17.95 7.19 -6.56
C ARG A 471 -19.20 6.56 -7.19
N THR A 472 -20.23 7.36 -7.43
CA THR A 472 -21.46 6.91 -8.11
C THR A 472 -21.11 6.45 -9.53
N TRP A 473 -20.50 7.32 -10.33
CA TRP A 473 -20.13 7.02 -11.73
C TRP A 473 -19.09 5.90 -11.86
N PHE A 474 -18.21 5.74 -10.88
CA PHE A 474 -17.27 4.62 -10.83
C PHE A 474 -17.95 3.26 -10.65
N ASN A 475 -19.07 3.21 -9.93
CA ASN A 475 -19.85 1.99 -9.74
C ASN A 475 -20.90 1.77 -10.83
N ASP A 476 -21.25 2.81 -11.60
CA ASP A 476 -22.30 2.78 -12.61
C ASP A 476 -21.92 1.89 -13.81
N ALA A 477 -22.72 0.85 -14.05
CA ALA A 477 -22.52 -0.10 -15.12
C ALA A 477 -22.92 0.46 -16.50
N ASP A 478 -23.71 1.54 -16.54
CA ASP A 478 -24.04 2.25 -17.79
C ASP A 478 -22.80 2.96 -18.39
N ALA A 479 -21.69 3.03 -17.64
CA ALA A 479 -20.37 3.38 -18.19
C ALA A 479 -19.88 2.36 -19.21
N SER A 480 -20.29 1.09 -19.10
CA SER A 480 -20.02 0.04 -20.09
C SER A 480 -21.11 0.00 -21.16
N THR A 481 -20.75 -0.26 -22.42
CA THR A 481 -21.73 -0.33 -23.51
C THR A 481 -22.84 -1.36 -23.28
N THR A 482 -22.54 -2.45 -22.58
CA THR A 482 -23.51 -3.53 -22.33
C THR A 482 -24.33 -3.32 -21.05
N GLY A 483 -23.93 -2.40 -20.16
CA GLY A 483 -24.52 -2.25 -18.84
C GLY A 483 -24.17 -3.39 -17.86
N THR A 484 -23.25 -4.30 -18.23
CA THR A 484 -23.10 -5.59 -17.54
C THR A 484 -21.91 -5.67 -16.59
N PHE A 485 -21.14 -4.59 -16.45
CA PHE A 485 -20.07 -4.41 -15.47
C PHE A 485 -19.72 -2.93 -15.39
N SER A 486 -19.06 -2.50 -14.32
CA SER A 486 -18.57 -1.13 -14.13
C SER A 486 -17.06 -1.10 -13.85
N CYS A 487 -16.49 0.09 -13.68
CA CYS A 487 -15.10 0.19 -13.23
C CYS A 487 -14.90 -0.51 -11.88
N ALA A 488 -15.87 -0.42 -10.98
CA ALA A 488 -15.87 -1.12 -9.70
C ALA A 488 -15.97 -2.66 -9.82
N SER A 489 -16.45 -3.22 -10.94
CA SER A 489 -16.40 -4.67 -11.15
C SER A 489 -14.97 -5.18 -11.33
N CYS A 490 -14.10 -4.39 -11.97
CA CYS A 490 -12.67 -4.70 -12.11
C CYS A 490 -11.84 -4.23 -10.91
N HIS A 491 -12.33 -3.23 -10.18
CA HIS A 491 -11.65 -2.60 -9.04
C HIS A 491 -12.56 -2.62 -7.81
N PRO A 492 -12.97 -3.81 -7.34
CA PRO A 492 -13.93 -3.94 -6.26
C PRO A 492 -13.39 -3.28 -5.00
N ASP A 493 -14.17 -2.34 -4.44
CA ASP A 493 -13.84 -1.66 -3.19
C ASP A 493 -12.46 -0.94 -3.24
N GLY A 494 -12.01 -0.59 -4.45
CA GLY A 494 -10.75 0.09 -4.72
C GLY A 494 -9.48 -0.75 -4.52
N HIS A 495 -9.61 -2.07 -4.34
CA HIS A 495 -8.51 -3.02 -4.23
C HIS A 495 -8.09 -3.61 -5.59
N THR A 496 -6.99 -4.36 -5.59
CA THR A 496 -6.50 -5.13 -6.76
C THR A 496 -7.21 -6.48 -6.80
N ASP A 497 -7.71 -6.90 -7.96
CA ASP A 497 -8.09 -8.29 -8.19
C ASP A 497 -6.85 -9.16 -8.51
N GLN A 498 -6.84 -10.42 -8.07
CA GLN A 498 -5.78 -11.37 -8.45
C GLN A 498 -5.78 -11.79 -9.92
N LEU A 499 -6.81 -11.36 -10.66
CA LEU A 499 -7.04 -11.80 -12.01
C LEU A 499 -6.04 -11.17 -12.96
N LEU A 500 -5.43 -12.02 -13.78
CA LEU A 500 -4.66 -11.55 -14.92
C LEU A 500 -5.62 -11.27 -16.06
N TRP A 501 -5.51 -10.10 -16.69
CA TRP A 501 -6.34 -9.67 -17.80
C TRP A 501 -5.48 -9.39 -19.04
N VAL A 502 -5.99 -9.81 -20.22
CA VAL A 502 -5.49 -9.39 -21.53
C VAL A 502 -6.54 -8.49 -22.19
N ILE A 503 -6.53 -7.23 -21.79
CA ILE A 503 -7.42 -6.18 -22.32
C ILE A 503 -6.62 -5.21 -23.19
N LYS A 504 -7.29 -4.37 -23.99
CA LYS A 504 -6.64 -3.57 -25.04
C LYS A 504 -5.72 -2.47 -24.47
N THR A 505 -4.46 -2.79 -24.23
CA THR A 505 -3.37 -1.88 -23.82
C THR A 505 -2.29 -1.72 -24.90
N PRO A 506 -1.37 -0.74 -24.80
CA PRO A 506 -0.14 -0.73 -25.61
C PRO A 506 0.68 -2.03 -25.43
N VAL A 507 1.42 -2.43 -26.46
CA VAL A 507 2.38 -3.57 -26.42
C VAL A 507 3.73 -3.05 -25.96
N VAL A 508 4.25 -3.57 -24.85
CA VAL A 508 5.30 -2.92 -24.04
C VAL A 508 6.67 -3.61 -24.06
N THR A 509 6.79 -4.77 -24.73
CA THR A 509 7.91 -5.71 -24.52
C THR A 509 8.77 -6.00 -25.75
N GLY A 510 8.64 -5.21 -26.83
CA GLY A 510 9.27 -5.52 -28.12
C GLY A 510 8.73 -6.81 -28.79
N GLY A 511 7.72 -7.45 -28.20
CA GLY A 511 6.95 -8.55 -28.78
C GLY A 511 5.75 -8.06 -29.61
N ASN A 512 4.87 -8.99 -29.96
CA ASN A 512 3.66 -8.74 -30.76
C ASN A 512 2.34 -9.02 -29.99
N GLN A 513 2.40 -9.15 -28.65
CA GLN A 513 1.25 -9.43 -27.78
C GLN A 513 1.10 -8.39 -26.66
N ILE A 514 -0.14 -8.14 -26.25
CA ILE A 514 -0.42 -7.47 -24.98
C ILE A 514 -0.14 -8.45 -23.84
N MET A 515 0.67 -8.04 -22.87
CA MET A 515 1.01 -8.88 -21.73
C MET A 515 -0.17 -8.98 -20.75
N PRO A 516 -0.46 -10.16 -20.18
CA PRO A 516 -1.38 -10.29 -19.06
C PRO A 516 -0.93 -9.43 -17.87
N ARG A 517 -1.87 -8.72 -17.22
CA ARG A 517 -1.61 -7.86 -16.05
C ARG A 517 -2.69 -8.05 -14.99
N SER A 518 -2.33 -7.92 -13.72
CA SER A 518 -3.32 -7.68 -12.67
C SER A 518 -3.87 -6.26 -12.81
N THR A 519 -5.05 -6.02 -12.26
CA THR A 519 -5.49 -4.66 -11.98
C THR A 519 -4.55 -4.00 -10.96
N MET A 520 -4.63 -2.67 -10.83
CA MET A 520 -3.87 -1.90 -9.83
C MET A 520 -4.83 -1.26 -8.86
N PRO A 521 -4.46 -1.04 -7.59
CA PRO A 521 -5.33 -0.31 -6.70
C PRO A 521 -5.52 1.12 -7.19
N ILE A 522 -6.70 1.67 -6.96
CA ILE A 522 -7.02 3.06 -7.33
C ILE A 522 -6.56 4.08 -6.29
N ARG A 523 -5.96 3.62 -5.18
CA ARG A 523 -5.50 4.44 -4.04
C ARG A 523 -4.07 4.95 -4.26
N GLY A 524 -3.76 6.14 -3.74
CA GLY A 524 -2.43 6.72 -3.90
C GLY A 524 -2.29 8.13 -3.33
N LEU A 525 -1.05 8.51 -3.01
CA LEU A 525 -0.75 9.88 -2.58
C LEU A 525 -0.88 10.84 -3.76
N ARG A 526 -1.63 11.91 -3.57
CA ARG A 526 -1.80 12.98 -4.55
C ARG A 526 -0.45 13.53 -5.02
N ASP A 527 -0.40 13.91 -6.30
CA ASP A 527 0.74 14.56 -6.96
C ASP A 527 2.04 13.74 -6.94
N THR A 528 1.94 12.44 -6.64
CA THR A 528 3.00 11.44 -6.80
C THR A 528 2.88 10.64 -8.08
N ALA A 529 2.18 11.22 -9.07
CA ALA A 529 2.07 10.74 -10.44
C ALA A 529 3.45 10.33 -10.99
N PRO A 530 3.52 9.52 -12.05
CA PRO A 530 2.43 9.07 -12.92
C PRO A 530 1.50 8.01 -12.32
N PHE A 531 0.28 7.96 -12.82
CA PHE A 531 -0.72 6.93 -12.58
C PHE A 531 -0.75 5.96 -13.77
N HIS A 532 -1.18 4.72 -13.56
CA HIS A 532 -1.64 3.89 -14.66
C HIS A 532 -2.76 2.96 -14.21
N TRP A 533 -3.62 2.58 -15.14
CA TRP A 533 -4.69 1.62 -14.93
C TRP A 533 -4.70 0.72 -16.15
N ASP A 534 -4.46 -0.58 -15.95
CA ASP A 534 -4.46 -1.58 -17.03
C ASP A 534 -3.62 -1.12 -18.23
N GLY A 535 -2.40 -0.65 -17.98
CA GLY A 535 -1.48 -0.19 -19.03
C GLY A 535 -1.80 1.16 -19.67
N ILE A 536 -2.83 1.88 -19.22
CA ILE A 536 -3.18 3.24 -19.65
C ILE A 536 -2.51 4.25 -18.71
N PRO A 537 -1.52 5.04 -19.17
CA PRO A 537 -0.80 5.97 -18.32
C PRO A 537 -1.52 7.32 -18.18
N GLY A 538 -1.46 7.89 -16.98
CA GLY A 538 -1.66 9.31 -16.69
C GLY A 538 -0.33 9.87 -16.19
N ASP A 539 0.50 10.36 -17.10
CA ASP A 539 1.88 10.78 -16.86
C ASP A 539 2.10 12.26 -17.22
N PRO A 540 2.23 13.14 -16.22
CA PRO A 540 2.44 14.58 -16.45
C PRO A 540 3.91 14.92 -16.73
N TYR A 541 4.84 13.97 -16.58
CA TYR A 541 6.27 14.18 -16.76
C TYR A 541 6.79 13.61 -18.09
N GLY A 542 6.11 12.58 -18.63
CA GLY A 542 6.57 11.82 -19.78
C GLY A 542 7.82 11.00 -19.46
N GLY A 543 8.50 10.52 -20.49
CA GLY A 543 9.71 9.70 -20.36
C GLY A 543 9.50 8.26 -20.79
N ASN A 544 10.32 7.36 -20.23
CA ASN A 544 10.23 5.93 -20.52
C ASN A 544 9.07 5.34 -19.69
N ASN A 545 7.99 4.95 -20.35
CA ASN A 545 6.83 4.36 -19.70
C ASN A 545 6.60 2.93 -20.19
N SER A 546 5.51 2.30 -19.76
CA SER A 546 5.15 0.96 -20.22
C SER A 546 4.95 0.93 -21.75
N ALA A 547 4.29 1.91 -22.35
CA ALA A 547 4.15 2.00 -23.81
C ALA A 547 5.50 2.08 -24.58
N ASN A 548 6.58 2.57 -23.94
CA ASN A 548 7.90 2.68 -24.57
C ASN A 548 9.07 2.50 -23.58
N ILE A 549 9.43 1.25 -23.24
CA ILE A 549 10.49 0.96 -22.25
C ILE A 549 11.92 1.31 -22.70
N HIS A 550 12.12 1.53 -24.01
CA HIS A 550 13.44 1.80 -24.63
C HIS A 550 13.57 3.22 -25.21
N GLY A 551 12.51 4.01 -25.15
CA GLY A 551 12.44 5.37 -25.69
C GLY A 551 11.67 6.29 -24.74
N SER A 552 11.61 7.58 -25.09
CA SER A 552 10.91 8.59 -24.30
C SER A 552 9.64 9.00 -25.03
N ASP A 553 8.51 8.97 -24.33
CA ASP A 553 7.25 9.54 -24.78
C ASP A 553 7.04 10.93 -24.16
N PRO A 554 6.30 11.84 -24.83
CA PRO A 554 5.91 13.11 -24.23
C PRO A 554 4.91 12.90 -23.08
N PRO A 555 4.78 13.88 -22.16
CA PRO A 555 3.68 13.91 -21.18
C PRO A 555 2.32 13.76 -21.87
N ASN A 556 1.38 13.07 -21.20
CA ASN A 556 0.00 12.91 -21.67
C ASN A 556 -1.04 13.47 -20.68
N SER A 557 -0.58 14.01 -19.55
CA SER A 557 -1.37 14.80 -18.60
C SER A 557 -0.60 16.05 -18.19
N ARG A 558 -1.15 16.84 -17.25
CA ARG A 558 -0.66 18.17 -16.88
C ARG A 558 -0.06 18.16 -15.48
N ILE A 559 1.11 18.77 -15.32
CA ILE A 559 1.80 18.84 -14.03
C ILE A 559 1.09 19.78 -13.04
N GLU A 560 0.45 20.82 -13.56
CA GLU A 560 -0.27 21.84 -12.81
C GLU A 560 -1.72 21.45 -12.44
N ASP A 561 -2.20 20.32 -12.96
CA ASP A 561 -3.55 19.82 -12.71
C ASP A 561 -3.50 18.32 -12.35
N PRO A 562 -3.49 18.01 -11.05
CA PRO A 562 -3.46 16.64 -10.53
C PRO A 562 -4.54 15.70 -11.08
N GLU A 563 -5.76 16.23 -11.29
CA GLU A 563 -6.90 15.45 -11.78
C GLU A 563 -6.72 15.06 -13.25
N SER A 564 -5.90 15.79 -14.00
CA SER A 564 -5.67 15.47 -15.42
C SER A 564 -5.05 14.09 -15.64
N SER A 565 -4.25 13.58 -14.69
CA SER A 565 -3.67 12.24 -14.78
C SER A 565 -4.72 11.16 -14.59
N THR A 566 -5.58 11.26 -13.56
CA THR A 566 -6.69 10.31 -13.36
C THR A 566 -7.73 10.44 -14.47
N ARG A 567 -7.99 11.65 -14.97
CA ARG A 567 -8.86 11.89 -16.13
C ARG A 567 -8.35 11.22 -17.41
N SER A 568 -7.05 11.30 -17.70
CA SER A 568 -6.43 10.60 -18.85
C SER A 568 -6.65 9.09 -18.77
N VAL A 569 -6.52 8.54 -17.57
CA VAL A 569 -6.73 7.13 -17.29
C VAL A 569 -8.19 6.73 -17.51
N ILE A 570 -9.15 7.50 -16.97
CA ILE A 570 -10.60 7.30 -17.15
C ILE A 570 -10.97 7.35 -18.63
N ASP A 571 -10.50 8.37 -19.36
CA ASP A 571 -10.79 8.52 -20.79
C ASP A 571 -10.30 7.32 -21.59
N GLY A 572 -9.12 6.78 -21.26
CA GLY A 572 -8.60 5.58 -21.89
C GLY A 572 -9.40 4.32 -21.56
N GLY A 573 -9.76 4.12 -20.27
CA GLY A 573 -10.55 2.97 -19.84
C GLY A 573 -11.93 2.94 -20.50
N LEU A 574 -12.58 4.10 -20.58
CA LEU A 574 -13.86 4.29 -21.27
C LEU A 574 -13.76 4.09 -22.79
N ALA A 575 -12.61 4.35 -23.40
CA ALA A 575 -12.38 4.14 -24.83
C ALA A 575 -11.91 2.71 -25.18
N ALA A 576 -11.59 1.89 -24.18
CA ALA A 576 -11.05 0.53 -24.34
C ALA A 576 -11.93 -0.51 -23.62
N THR A 577 -11.68 -0.79 -22.35
CA THR A 577 -12.29 -1.90 -21.60
C THR A 577 -13.80 -1.74 -21.46
N MET A 578 -14.31 -0.50 -21.40
CA MET A 578 -15.75 -0.25 -21.20
C MET A 578 -16.53 -0.10 -22.53
N LEU A 579 -15.83 -0.07 -23.68
CA LEU A 579 -16.45 0.17 -24.98
C LEU A 579 -16.45 -1.11 -25.83
N LEU A 580 -17.65 -1.57 -26.19
CA LEU A 580 -17.85 -2.72 -27.07
C LEU A 580 -17.17 -2.49 -28.44
N GLU A 581 -16.55 -3.53 -29.01
CA GLU A 581 -15.89 -3.41 -30.31
C GLU A 581 -16.89 -3.08 -31.43
N GLY A 582 -16.65 -1.96 -32.13
CA GLY A 582 -17.51 -1.47 -33.20
C GLY A 582 -18.53 -0.43 -32.75
N ASP A 583 -18.66 -0.21 -31.44
CA ASP A 583 -19.44 0.90 -30.89
C ASP A 583 -18.80 2.26 -31.25
N LYS A 584 -19.65 3.27 -31.46
CA LYS A 584 -19.25 4.62 -31.90
C LYS A 584 -19.75 5.71 -30.95
N THR A 585 -20.19 5.34 -29.76
CA THR A 585 -20.69 6.24 -28.72
C THR A 585 -19.56 7.18 -28.31
N VAL A 586 -19.87 8.48 -28.35
CA VAL A 586 -19.00 9.54 -27.89
C VAL A 586 -19.76 10.44 -26.94
N ASN A 587 -19.06 11.03 -26.01
CA ASN A 587 -19.62 11.97 -25.04
C ASN A 587 -19.79 13.38 -25.65
N ASP A 588 -20.18 14.33 -24.80
CA ASP A 588 -20.35 15.76 -25.09
C ASP A 588 -19.07 16.50 -25.50
N GLU A 589 -17.89 15.88 -25.36
CA GLU A 589 -16.59 16.38 -25.87
C GLU A 589 -16.12 15.65 -27.14
N GLY A 590 -16.91 14.69 -27.64
CA GLY A 590 -16.52 13.84 -28.77
C GLY A 590 -15.49 12.74 -28.43
N LYS A 591 -15.25 12.47 -27.13
CA LYS A 591 -14.41 11.35 -26.67
C LYS A 591 -15.23 10.06 -26.59
N SER A 592 -14.63 8.92 -26.92
CA SER A 592 -15.34 7.62 -26.87
C SER A 592 -15.84 7.25 -25.47
N GLY A 593 -16.99 6.58 -25.40
CA GLY A 593 -17.64 6.13 -24.16
C GLY A 593 -18.85 6.98 -23.75
N ALA A 594 -19.73 6.42 -22.91
CA ALA A 594 -21.06 6.99 -22.60
C ALA A 594 -21.03 8.17 -21.61
N LEU A 595 -20.10 8.18 -20.65
CA LEU A 595 -20.04 9.21 -19.62
C LEU A 595 -19.65 10.59 -20.19
N SER A 596 -20.37 11.63 -19.76
CA SER A 596 -20.13 13.05 -20.06
C SER A 596 -18.81 13.57 -19.49
N ALA A 597 -18.40 14.76 -19.92
CA ALA A 597 -17.22 15.44 -19.39
C ALA A 597 -17.29 15.63 -17.88
N ALA A 598 -18.44 16.08 -17.37
CA ALA A 598 -18.64 16.37 -15.95
C ALA A 598 -18.58 15.09 -15.09
N GLU A 599 -19.17 14.00 -15.56
CA GLU A 599 -19.14 12.70 -14.86
C GLU A 599 -17.71 12.16 -14.79
N ARG A 600 -16.94 12.30 -15.87
CA ARG A 600 -15.52 11.92 -15.91
C ARG A 600 -14.65 12.81 -15.00
N ASP A 601 -14.96 14.10 -14.87
CA ASP A 601 -14.28 15.00 -13.93
C ASP A 601 -14.59 14.62 -12.48
N ASP A 602 -15.86 14.36 -12.15
CA ASP A 602 -16.24 13.88 -10.82
C ASP A 602 -15.53 12.57 -10.47
N MET A 603 -15.44 11.61 -11.41
CA MET A 603 -14.65 10.39 -11.25
C MET A 603 -13.16 10.68 -11.03
N ALA A 604 -12.58 11.61 -11.78
CA ALA A 604 -11.17 11.98 -11.64
C ALA A 604 -10.86 12.53 -10.23
N THR A 605 -11.76 13.37 -9.69
CA THR A 605 -11.70 13.86 -8.30
C THR A 605 -11.81 12.70 -7.30
N PHE A 606 -12.75 11.77 -7.49
CA PHE A 606 -12.91 10.60 -6.60
C PHE A 606 -11.63 9.76 -6.55
N LEU A 607 -11.07 9.35 -7.69
CA LEU A 607 -9.86 8.53 -7.75
C LEU A 607 -8.65 9.23 -7.10
N LEU A 608 -8.56 10.55 -7.21
CA LEU A 608 -7.49 11.33 -6.60
C LEU A 608 -7.65 11.46 -5.07
N SER A 609 -8.88 11.31 -4.57
CA SER A 609 -9.21 11.56 -3.16
C SER A 609 -9.10 10.34 -2.25
N LEU A 610 -8.90 9.13 -2.79
CA LEU A 610 -8.90 7.89 -2.02
C LEU A 610 -7.53 7.66 -1.32
N PRO A 611 -7.47 7.79 0.02
CA PRO A 611 -6.27 7.44 0.77
C PRO A 611 -6.14 5.91 0.89
N PHE A 612 -4.96 5.45 1.29
CA PHE A 612 -4.82 4.07 1.80
C PHE A 612 -5.52 3.94 3.16
N PRO A 613 -6.00 2.75 3.53
CA PRO A 613 -6.45 2.49 4.90
C PRO A 613 -5.32 2.73 5.92
N PRO A 614 -5.66 2.86 7.23
CA PRO A 614 -4.65 2.90 8.27
C PRO A 614 -3.70 1.69 8.20
N ALA A 615 -2.44 1.92 8.55
CA ALA A 615 -1.42 0.88 8.51
C ALA A 615 -1.79 -0.32 9.41
N GLN A 616 -1.88 -1.49 8.79
CA GLN A 616 -2.42 -2.73 9.35
C GLN A 616 -1.84 -3.09 10.74
N ARG A 617 -0.55 -2.85 10.96
CA ARG A 617 0.14 -3.24 12.19
C ARG A 617 0.78 -2.09 12.94
N ARG A 618 0.49 -0.84 12.56
CA ARG A 618 1.01 0.31 13.33
C ARG A 618 0.38 0.30 14.72
N ALA A 619 1.22 0.44 15.73
CA ALA A 619 0.79 0.42 17.13
C ALA A 619 -0.24 1.54 17.41
N TYR A 620 -1.21 1.30 18.29
CA TYR A 620 -2.14 2.36 18.73
C TYR A 620 -1.46 3.52 19.46
N THR A 621 -0.18 3.36 19.84
CA THR A 621 0.68 4.44 20.36
C THR A 621 1.34 5.28 19.27
N ASN A 622 1.07 5.00 17.99
CA ASN A 622 1.67 5.62 16.80
C ASN A 622 3.18 5.40 16.59
N VAL A 623 3.85 4.69 17.50
CA VAL A 623 5.29 4.41 17.46
C VAL A 623 5.54 3.14 16.63
N VAL A 624 6.46 3.22 15.67
CA VAL A 624 6.89 2.05 14.90
C VAL A 624 7.72 1.09 15.75
N SER A 625 7.63 -0.21 15.48
CA SER A 625 8.41 -1.23 16.15
C SER A 625 9.89 -1.15 15.77
N THR A 626 10.76 -1.66 16.64
CA THR A 626 12.20 -1.79 16.33
C THR A 626 12.43 -2.61 15.06
N ARG A 627 11.58 -3.61 14.80
CA ARG A 627 11.68 -4.42 13.58
C ARG A 627 11.36 -3.60 12.33
N ALA A 628 10.29 -2.82 12.36
CA ALA A 628 9.94 -1.92 11.25
C ALA A 628 11.04 -0.87 11.01
N ALA A 629 11.57 -0.25 12.06
CA ALA A 629 12.69 0.69 11.95
C ALA A 629 13.96 0.05 11.34
N GLU A 630 14.30 -1.18 11.73
CA GLU A 630 15.36 -1.95 11.06
C GLU A 630 15.00 -2.29 9.61
N GLY A 631 13.73 -2.53 9.31
CA GLY A 631 13.19 -2.70 7.96
C GLY A 631 13.43 -1.46 7.08
N PHE A 632 13.08 -0.27 7.56
CA PHE A 632 13.40 1.01 6.89
C PHE A 632 14.89 1.14 6.58
N LYS A 633 15.75 0.79 7.55
CA LYS A 633 17.21 0.83 7.37
C LYS A 633 17.69 -0.13 6.30
N LEU A 634 17.24 -1.38 6.35
CA LEU A 634 17.60 -2.40 5.38
C LEU A 634 17.12 -2.04 3.99
N PHE A 635 15.91 -1.49 3.88
CA PHE A 635 15.31 -1.16 2.60
C PHE A 635 15.99 0.04 1.92
N HIS A 636 16.29 1.10 2.67
CA HIS A 636 16.75 2.38 2.10
C HIS A 636 18.26 2.64 2.20
N ILE A 637 18.96 1.99 3.13
CA ILE A 637 20.36 2.33 3.44
C ILE A 637 21.27 1.11 3.27
N ASP A 638 21.04 0.05 4.05
CA ASP A 638 22.00 -1.05 4.18
C ASP A 638 21.89 -2.06 3.03
N GLY A 639 20.69 -2.29 2.51
CA GLY A 639 20.41 -3.27 1.45
C GLY A 639 20.58 -4.73 1.87
N ASP A 640 20.22 -5.61 0.93
CA ASP A 640 20.44 -7.05 1.07
C ASP A 640 21.87 -7.42 0.69
N LEU A 641 22.53 -8.20 1.54
CA LEU A 641 23.91 -8.67 1.34
C LEU A 641 23.93 -9.93 0.48
N ASP A 642 23.54 -9.80 -0.79
CA ASP A 642 23.68 -10.89 -1.76
C ASP A 642 25.16 -11.10 -2.11
N PRO A 643 25.78 -12.23 -1.72
CA PRO A 643 27.20 -12.48 -1.99
C PRO A 643 27.51 -12.61 -3.49
N SER A 644 26.50 -12.77 -4.35
CA SER A 644 26.62 -12.80 -5.81
C SER A 644 26.74 -11.42 -6.46
N LYS A 645 26.34 -10.34 -5.78
CA LYS A 645 26.31 -8.97 -6.32
C LYS A 645 27.53 -8.18 -5.88
N SER A 646 27.95 -7.19 -6.68
CA SER A 646 29.12 -6.34 -6.36
C SER A 646 28.83 -5.25 -5.33
N ALA A 647 27.57 -4.98 -5.02
CA ALA A 647 27.14 -4.11 -3.94
C ALA A 647 25.86 -4.69 -3.31
N PRO A 648 25.54 -4.34 -2.05
CA PRO A 648 24.25 -4.64 -1.45
C PRO A 648 23.10 -4.16 -2.35
N ASN A 649 22.05 -4.98 -2.46
CA ASN A 649 20.86 -4.59 -3.21
C ASN A 649 19.95 -3.74 -2.32
N VAL A 650 19.93 -2.43 -2.55
CA VAL A 650 19.13 -1.48 -1.78
C VAL A 650 17.85 -1.19 -2.56
N CYS A 651 16.75 -1.83 -2.16
CA CYS A 651 15.45 -1.69 -2.83
C CYS A 651 14.98 -0.24 -2.88
N GLY A 652 15.25 0.55 -1.84
CA GLY A 652 14.95 1.96 -1.75
C GLY A 652 15.68 2.84 -2.79
N ASN A 653 16.65 2.32 -3.53
CA ASN A 653 17.24 3.05 -4.65
C ASN A 653 16.33 3.12 -5.88
N CYS A 654 15.44 2.12 -6.02
CA CYS A 654 14.43 2.04 -7.06
C CYS A 654 13.03 2.41 -6.53
N HIS A 655 12.75 2.11 -5.26
CA HIS A 655 11.47 2.38 -4.59
C HIS A 655 11.66 3.48 -3.55
N ARG A 656 11.76 4.72 -4.03
CA ARG A 656 12.12 5.88 -3.20
C ARG A 656 10.95 6.38 -2.35
N MET A 657 11.27 7.21 -1.36
CA MET A 657 10.25 7.94 -0.60
C MET A 657 9.73 9.15 -1.39
N PRO A 658 8.45 9.55 -1.21
CA PRO A 658 7.41 8.77 -0.55
C PRO A 658 7.16 7.48 -1.35
N PHE A 659 6.77 6.39 -0.67
CA PHE A 659 6.59 5.02 -1.20
C PHE A 659 5.46 4.87 -2.24
N LEU A 660 5.29 5.87 -3.10
CA LEU A 660 4.16 6.10 -3.98
C LEU A 660 4.62 6.72 -5.30
N VAL A 661 5.94 7.01 -5.43
CA VAL A 661 6.59 7.59 -6.61
C VAL A 661 7.82 6.77 -6.99
N SER A 662 7.87 6.30 -8.24
CA SER A 662 9.07 6.28 -9.09
C SER A 662 8.81 5.35 -10.27
N THR A 663 8.84 5.88 -11.49
CA THR A 663 8.36 5.14 -12.67
C THR A 663 9.17 5.36 -13.95
N ASN A 664 10.10 6.32 -13.98
CA ASN A 664 10.96 6.55 -15.14
C ASN A 664 12.29 5.81 -15.02
N THR A 665 12.26 4.54 -14.62
CA THR A 665 13.47 3.71 -14.56
C THR A 665 13.80 3.22 -15.98
N PRO A 666 14.98 3.55 -16.54
CA PRO A 666 15.36 3.11 -17.87
C PRO A 666 15.38 1.57 -17.98
N GLY A 667 14.69 1.04 -19.00
CA GLY A 667 14.65 -0.40 -19.28
C GLY A 667 13.54 -1.18 -18.58
N THR A 668 12.77 -0.56 -17.66
CA THR A 668 11.60 -1.19 -17.02
C THR A 668 10.29 -0.42 -17.21
N GLY A 669 10.37 0.89 -17.50
CA GLY A 669 9.18 1.75 -17.65
C GLY A 669 8.28 1.79 -16.41
N MET A 670 7.02 2.17 -16.61
CA MET A 670 5.93 2.16 -15.62
C MET A 670 5.55 0.74 -15.14
N ASP A 671 6.11 -0.33 -15.73
CA ASP A 671 5.73 -1.73 -15.43
C ASP A 671 6.38 -2.28 -14.14
N ALA A 672 7.15 -1.48 -13.41
CA ALA A 672 7.40 -1.78 -12.01
C ALA A 672 6.11 -1.45 -11.26
N PRO A 673 5.47 -2.38 -10.53
CA PRO A 673 4.39 -2.04 -9.64
C PRO A 673 4.92 -0.91 -8.76
N THR A 674 4.34 0.26 -8.93
CA THR A 674 4.51 1.31 -7.94
C THR A 674 4.18 0.63 -6.61
N TRP A 675 5.02 0.81 -5.60
CA TRP A 675 4.79 0.24 -4.27
C TRP A 675 3.45 0.64 -3.63
N ARG A 676 2.60 1.39 -4.34
CA ARG A 676 1.19 1.63 -4.07
C ARG A 676 0.45 0.35 -3.65
N GLY A 677 0.60 -0.76 -4.37
CA GLY A 677 -0.01 -2.04 -3.99
C GLY A 677 0.55 -2.68 -2.71
N ALA A 678 1.69 -2.21 -2.19
CA ALA A 678 2.28 -2.78 -0.97
C ALA A 678 1.42 -2.52 0.27
N TYR A 679 0.66 -1.43 0.28
CA TYR A 679 -0.22 -1.09 1.40
C TYR A 679 -1.63 -1.70 1.27
N ASP A 680 -2.03 -2.12 0.06
CA ASP A 680 -3.38 -2.60 -0.26
C ASP A 680 -3.58 -4.13 -0.18
N ARG A 681 -2.60 -4.85 0.39
CA ARG A 681 -2.53 -6.33 0.43
C ARG A 681 -2.51 -6.96 -0.98
N PHE A 682 -2.13 -8.23 -1.05
CA PHE A 682 -2.18 -9.08 -2.25
C PHE A 682 -1.21 -8.81 -3.42
N LEU A 683 0.08 -8.95 -3.07
CA LEU A 683 1.27 -9.19 -3.91
C LEU A 683 1.99 -7.97 -4.52
N ILE A 684 3.13 -7.67 -3.91
CA ILE A 684 4.23 -6.80 -4.40
C ILE A 684 5.12 -7.58 -5.39
N LEU A 685 4.53 -8.32 -6.33
CA LEU A 685 5.32 -9.05 -7.33
C LEU A 685 4.91 -8.61 -8.74
N PRO A 686 5.82 -7.94 -9.48
CA PRO A 686 5.58 -7.52 -10.85
C PRO A 686 5.25 -8.76 -11.68
N GLN A 687 4.02 -8.87 -12.16
CA GLN A 687 3.55 -9.92 -13.07
C GLN A 687 3.37 -11.28 -12.38
N GLY A 688 2.22 -11.94 -12.58
CA GLY A 688 1.85 -13.27 -12.03
C GLY A 688 2.74 -14.47 -12.40
N ARG A 689 4.01 -14.24 -12.74
CA ARG A 689 5.04 -15.23 -13.11
C ARG A 689 5.50 -16.11 -11.97
N LEU A 690 5.42 -15.61 -10.74
CA LEU A 690 5.74 -16.37 -9.54
C LEU A 690 4.53 -17.16 -9.03
N ASN A 691 3.36 -16.97 -9.65
CA ASN A 691 2.09 -17.58 -9.29
C ASN A 691 1.70 -18.76 -10.19
N ILE A 692 2.69 -19.56 -10.58
CA ILE A 692 2.50 -20.71 -11.45
C ILE A 692 2.60 -21.98 -10.59
N ILE A 693 1.55 -22.80 -10.58
CA ILE A 693 1.44 -23.98 -9.71
C ILE A 693 2.48 -25.08 -10.03
N ASP A 694 3.07 -25.03 -11.22
CA ASP A 694 4.20 -25.89 -11.62
C ASP A 694 5.48 -25.62 -10.82
N PHE A 695 5.57 -24.46 -10.17
CA PHE A 695 6.60 -24.24 -9.17
C PHE A 695 6.18 -24.86 -7.84
N ASP A 696 6.84 -25.97 -7.46
CA ASP A 696 6.61 -26.66 -6.19
C ASP A 696 6.57 -25.74 -4.96
N PHE A 697 7.40 -24.68 -4.93
CA PHE A 697 7.40 -23.72 -3.84
C PHE A 697 6.14 -22.86 -3.80
N TYR A 698 5.60 -22.48 -4.96
CA TYR A 698 4.38 -21.70 -5.07
C TYR A 698 3.15 -22.57 -4.78
N ARG A 699 3.10 -23.80 -5.33
CA ARG A 699 2.05 -24.78 -5.02
C ARG A 699 1.83 -24.96 -3.54
N ARG A 700 2.91 -25.20 -2.78
CA ARG A 700 2.84 -25.33 -1.32
C ARG A 700 2.30 -24.08 -0.62
N VAL A 701 2.43 -22.89 -1.21
CA VAL A 701 1.93 -21.63 -0.65
C VAL A 701 0.47 -21.39 -1.05
N ALA A 702 0.09 -21.66 -2.30
CA ALA A 702 -1.29 -21.65 -2.77
C ALA A 702 -2.17 -22.63 -1.97
N GLU A 703 -1.66 -23.85 -1.71
CA GLU A 703 -2.34 -24.84 -0.88
C GLU A 703 -2.61 -24.33 0.56
N ARG A 704 -1.80 -23.40 1.06
CA ARG A 704 -1.92 -22.77 2.39
C ARG A 704 -2.74 -21.48 2.39
N GLY A 705 -3.32 -21.06 1.26
CA GLY A 705 -4.09 -19.81 1.15
C GLY A 705 -3.23 -18.55 0.94
N ILE A 706 -2.02 -18.71 0.39
CA ILE A 706 -1.12 -17.61 0.00
C ILE A 706 -0.80 -16.64 1.15
N PRO A 707 -0.17 -17.09 2.26
CA PRO A 707 0.22 -16.18 3.34
C PRO A 707 1.21 -15.12 2.82
N GLU A 708 0.84 -13.84 2.86
CA GLU A 708 1.56 -12.75 2.19
C GLU A 708 3.03 -12.66 2.59
N ARG A 709 3.34 -12.74 3.90
CA ARG A 709 4.72 -12.73 4.39
C ARG A 709 5.55 -13.87 3.79
N SER A 710 4.94 -15.04 3.54
CA SER A 710 5.63 -16.17 2.91
C SER A 710 5.92 -15.90 1.44
N VAL A 711 4.96 -15.28 0.72
CA VAL A 711 5.17 -14.84 -0.67
C VAL A 711 6.26 -13.78 -0.75
N TRP A 712 6.19 -12.78 0.14
CA TRP A 712 7.18 -11.73 0.28
C TRP A 712 8.59 -12.32 0.45
N GLN A 713 8.76 -13.29 1.36
CA GLN A 713 10.04 -13.98 1.60
C GLN A 713 10.66 -14.63 0.34
N PHE A 714 9.87 -15.02 -0.67
CA PHE A 714 10.41 -15.59 -1.91
C PHE A 714 11.15 -14.57 -2.78
N SER A 715 10.76 -13.30 -2.74
CA SER A 715 11.34 -12.27 -3.61
C SER A 715 12.82 -11.94 -3.34
N TRP A 716 13.37 -12.36 -2.18
CA TRP A 716 14.82 -12.39 -1.86
C TRP A 716 15.33 -13.79 -1.55
N GLY A 717 14.75 -14.82 -2.17
CA GLY A 717 15.23 -16.20 -2.06
C GLY A 717 15.26 -16.72 -0.62
N GLY A 718 14.30 -16.32 0.22
CA GLY A 718 14.14 -16.80 1.60
C GLY A 718 15.18 -16.29 2.60
N ARG A 719 15.98 -15.28 2.26
CA ARG A 719 17.01 -14.75 3.17
C ARG A 719 16.39 -14.00 4.35
N GLY A 720 16.46 -14.61 5.54
CA GLY A 720 15.82 -14.09 6.76
C GLY A 720 16.29 -12.71 7.26
N ARG A 721 17.44 -12.18 6.79
CA ARG A 721 17.87 -10.81 7.12
C ARG A 721 16.84 -9.76 6.69
N PHE A 722 16.21 -9.96 5.52
CA PHE A 722 15.31 -9.00 4.90
C PHE A 722 13.85 -9.13 5.38
N ASP A 723 13.54 -10.12 6.23
CA ASP A 723 12.18 -10.36 6.74
C ASP A 723 11.60 -9.15 7.48
N LYS A 724 12.44 -8.31 8.10
CA LYS A 724 12.03 -7.10 8.82
C LYS A 724 11.48 -5.99 7.91
N VAL A 725 11.81 -6.03 6.61
CA VAL A 725 11.22 -5.11 5.64
C VAL A 725 9.72 -5.31 5.54
N TRP A 726 9.21 -6.53 5.79
CA TRP A 726 7.77 -6.74 5.84
C TRP A 726 7.11 -5.92 6.95
N ASP A 727 7.73 -5.87 8.13
CA ASP A 727 7.21 -5.10 9.26
C ASP A 727 7.25 -3.58 8.95
N MET A 728 8.22 -3.10 8.15
CA MET A 728 8.19 -1.72 7.62
C MET A 728 6.96 -1.44 6.75
N VAL A 729 6.57 -2.39 5.89
CA VAL A 729 5.37 -2.23 5.03
C VAL A 729 4.10 -2.15 5.88
N LEU A 730 3.97 -3.07 6.85
CA LEU A 730 2.77 -3.19 7.69
C LEU A 730 2.60 -2.03 8.68
N GLU A 731 3.67 -1.35 9.05
CA GLU A 731 3.67 -0.30 10.09
C GLU A 731 3.92 1.12 9.53
N GLY A 732 4.41 1.23 8.28
CA GLY A 732 4.73 2.49 7.64
C GLY A 732 3.51 3.38 7.44
N SER A 733 3.69 4.69 7.56
CA SER A 733 2.62 5.68 7.51
C SER A 733 1.86 5.66 6.18
N THR A 734 0.55 5.45 6.27
CA THR A 734 -0.43 5.63 5.18
C THR A 734 -1.15 6.98 5.26
N GLY A 735 -0.72 7.86 6.16
CA GLY A 735 -1.34 9.17 6.40
C GLY A 735 -2.14 9.27 7.69
N PHE A 736 -2.31 8.16 8.41
CA PHE A 736 -3.03 8.11 9.67
C PHE A 736 -2.12 7.79 10.84
N SER A 737 -2.41 8.36 12.01
CA SER A 737 -1.83 7.93 13.27
C SER A 737 -2.25 6.49 13.56
N GLY A 738 -1.38 5.68 14.18
CA GLY A 738 -1.77 4.33 14.63
C GLY A 738 -2.91 4.34 15.66
N SER A 739 -3.14 5.48 16.33
CA SER A 739 -4.25 5.68 17.26
C SER A 739 -5.59 5.96 16.56
N PHE A 740 -5.60 6.36 15.29
CA PHE A 740 -6.83 6.65 14.54
C PHE A 740 -7.74 5.42 14.49
N ALA A 741 -9.05 5.67 14.59
CA ALA A 741 -10.13 4.70 14.58
C ALA A 741 -10.18 3.74 15.79
N ARG A 742 -9.20 3.77 16.70
CA ARG A 742 -9.22 2.91 17.89
C ARG A 742 -10.34 3.31 18.84
N GLN A 743 -10.95 2.30 19.48
CA GLN A 743 -12.07 2.50 20.39
C GLN A 743 -11.85 1.84 21.74
N VAL A 744 -12.46 2.41 22.77
CA VAL A 744 -12.53 1.84 24.12
C VAL A 744 -13.92 2.03 24.66
N THR A 745 -14.60 0.97 25.10
CA THR A 745 -15.87 1.10 25.82
C THR A 745 -15.65 0.92 27.31
N LEU A 746 -15.97 1.97 28.08
CA LEU A 746 -15.84 2.00 29.53
C LEU A 746 -17.19 1.74 30.18
N ASN A 747 -17.25 0.69 30.98
CA ASN A 747 -18.42 0.30 31.78
C ASN A 747 -17.94 -0.47 33.03
N LYS A 748 -18.86 -1.00 33.82
CA LYS A 748 -18.53 -1.77 35.03
C LYS A 748 -17.65 -3.00 34.80
N ALA A 749 -17.77 -3.66 33.65
CA ALA A 749 -16.99 -4.85 33.32
C ALA A 749 -15.54 -4.52 32.93
N PHE A 750 -15.32 -3.41 32.22
CA PHE A 750 -14.02 -3.06 31.63
C PHE A 750 -13.27 -1.94 32.36
N ALA A 751 -13.88 -1.28 33.35
CA ALA A 751 -13.24 -0.16 34.04
C ALA A 751 -11.93 -0.50 34.79
N GLY A 752 -11.70 -1.78 35.10
CA GLY A 752 -10.47 -2.27 35.72
C GLY A 752 -9.55 -3.08 34.80
N ASP A 753 -9.82 -3.09 33.49
CA ASP A 753 -9.04 -3.85 32.51
C ASP A 753 -7.73 -3.11 32.12
N ASP A 754 -6.62 -3.84 32.08
CA ASP A 754 -5.28 -3.28 31.84
C ASP A 754 -5.16 -2.71 30.41
N LEU A 755 -5.73 -3.40 29.41
CA LEU A 755 -5.72 -2.95 28.02
C LEU A 755 -6.53 -1.65 27.87
N THR A 756 -7.70 -1.58 28.52
CA THR A 756 -8.54 -0.38 28.59
C THR A 756 -7.75 0.82 29.13
N GLY A 757 -7.00 0.64 30.22
CA GLY A 757 -6.15 1.69 30.78
C GLY A 757 -5.02 2.13 29.85
N ASP A 758 -4.30 1.18 29.24
CA ASP A 758 -3.19 1.46 28.32
C ASP A 758 -3.67 2.16 27.03
N MET A 759 -4.79 1.72 26.47
CA MET A 759 -5.40 2.34 25.28
C MET A 759 -5.89 3.75 25.58
N LEU A 760 -6.64 3.97 26.67
CA LEU A 760 -7.08 5.33 27.04
C LEU A 760 -5.88 6.28 27.19
N ASN A 761 -4.79 5.80 27.79
CA ASN A 761 -3.56 6.56 27.90
C ASN A 761 -2.95 6.93 26.54
N ALA A 762 -2.85 5.95 25.64
CA ALA A 762 -2.35 6.20 24.29
C ALA A 762 -3.24 7.19 23.52
N LEU A 763 -4.56 7.05 23.61
CA LEU A 763 -5.53 7.90 22.93
C LEU A 763 -5.50 9.35 23.45
N GLU A 764 -5.47 9.57 24.77
CA GLU A 764 -5.36 10.92 25.32
C GLU A 764 -4.05 11.59 24.92
N VAL A 765 -2.92 10.86 24.92
CA VAL A 765 -1.64 11.39 24.45
C VAL A 765 -1.75 11.79 22.98
N SER A 766 -2.27 10.91 22.11
CA SER A 766 -2.42 11.22 20.69
C SER A 766 -3.40 12.38 20.43
N ALA A 767 -4.46 12.52 21.22
CA ALA A 767 -5.36 13.67 21.16
C ALA A 767 -4.66 14.97 21.57
N GLY A 768 -3.88 14.98 22.65
CA GLY A 768 -3.07 16.14 23.04
C GLY A 768 -1.96 16.49 22.05
N GLU A 769 -1.48 15.51 21.29
CA GLU A 769 -0.56 15.73 20.16
C GLU A 769 -1.27 16.26 18.90
N GLY A 770 -2.60 16.34 18.88
CA GLY A 770 -3.39 16.74 17.71
C GLY A 770 -3.46 15.69 16.61
N ALA A 771 -3.09 14.44 16.91
CA ALA A 771 -3.10 13.34 15.94
C ALA A 771 -4.49 12.76 15.69
N ILE A 772 -5.41 12.93 16.65
CA ILE A 772 -6.81 12.49 16.61
C ILE A 772 -7.70 13.50 17.34
N VAL A 773 -9.00 13.39 17.11
CA VAL A 773 -10.04 13.98 17.96
C VAL A 773 -10.66 12.86 18.79
N LEU A 774 -10.54 12.89 20.12
CA LEU A 774 -11.05 11.84 20.99
C LEU A 774 -12.45 12.22 21.51
N ASP A 775 -13.48 11.70 20.82
CA ASP A 775 -14.88 11.86 21.19
C ASP A 775 -15.33 10.71 22.11
N VAL A 776 -16.32 10.97 22.95
CA VAL A 776 -16.96 9.97 23.81
C VAL A 776 -18.47 10.05 23.64
N GLU A 777 -19.10 8.94 23.30
CA GLU A 777 -20.55 8.81 23.31
C GLU A 777 -21.00 7.84 24.39
N GLY A 778 -22.00 8.21 25.17
CA GLY A 778 -22.46 7.34 26.24
C GLY A 778 -23.68 7.84 26.98
N VAL A 779 -23.84 7.30 28.18
CA VAL A 779 -25.00 7.55 29.03
C VAL A 779 -24.62 7.52 30.50
N PHE A 780 -25.11 8.50 31.26
CA PHE A 780 -25.13 8.43 32.72
C PHE A 780 -26.37 7.69 33.20
N ILE A 781 -26.20 6.84 34.22
CA ILE A 781 -27.23 5.94 34.73
C ILE A 781 -27.49 6.26 36.20
N ASP A 782 -28.76 6.51 36.53
CA ASP A 782 -29.25 6.68 37.90
C ASP A 782 -30.51 5.84 38.14
N GLY A 783 -30.31 4.65 38.72
CA GLY A 783 -31.37 3.65 38.88
C GLY A 783 -31.90 3.17 37.52
N ALA A 784 -33.17 3.43 37.25
CA ALA A 784 -33.81 3.13 35.96
C ALA A 784 -33.77 4.30 34.98
N ASN A 785 -33.35 5.50 35.41
CA ASN A 785 -33.26 6.67 34.56
C ASN A 785 -31.89 6.74 33.91
N SER A 786 -31.84 7.30 32.71
CA SER A 786 -30.60 7.49 31.99
C SER A 786 -30.56 8.85 31.28
N SER A 787 -29.36 9.39 31.09
CA SER A 787 -29.13 10.70 30.47
C SER A 787 -27.99 10.57 29.46
N PRO A 788 -28.27 10.64 28.15
CA PRO A 788 -27.24 10.60 27.12
C PRO A 788 -26.23 11.72 27.31
N VAL A 789 -24.97 11.43 27.02
CA VAL A 789 -23.86 12.38 27.12
C VAL A 789 -22.93 12.20 25.93
N THR A 790 -22.43 13.32 25.41
CA THR A 790 -21.38 13.35 24.41
C THR A 790 -20.26 14.24 24.92
N LEU A 791 -19.06 13.68 25.09
CA LEU A 791 -17.87 14.39 25.57
C LEU A 791 -16.81 14.45 24.47
N GLN A 792 -15.85 15.35 24.62
CA GLN A 792 -14.62 15.37 23.84
C GLN A 792 -13.45 15.65 24.78
N PHE A 793 -12.33 14.96 24.58
CA PHE A 793 -11.13 15.18 25.37
C PHE A 793 -10.41 16.46 24.96
N ASP A 794 -10.03 17.26 25.94
CA ASP A 794 -9.18 18.42 25.79
C ASP A 794 -7.96 18.28 26.71
N ALA A 795 -6.76 18.30 26.12
CA ALA A 795 -5.51 18.07 26.84
C ALA A 795 -5.01 19.31 27.60
N GLU A 796 -5.46 20.51 27.24
CA GLU A 796 -5.01 21.78 27.82
C GLU A 796 -5.92 22.23 28.96
N PHE A 797 -7.22 21.90 28.88
CA PHE A 797 -8.22 22.25 29.89
C PHE A 797 -8.06 21.41 31.16
N GLU A 798 -7.88 22.09 32.30
CA GLU A 798 -7.74 21.48 33.64
C GLU A 798 -6.65 20.38 33.74
N GLY A 799 -5.65 20.41 32.84
CA GLY A 799 -4.59 19.40 32.78
C GLY A 799 -5.01 18.07 32.14
N GLY A 800 -6.08 18.07 31.34
CA GLY A 800 -6.61 16.90 30.63
C GLY A 800 -7.99 16.50 31.14
N ALA A 801 -9.05 16.91 30.43
CA ALA A 801 -10.43 16.63 30.82
C ALA A 801 -11.34 16.30 29.63
N TYR A 802 -12.40 15.54 29.90
CA TYR A 802 -13.48 15.25 28.96
C TYR A 802 -14.62 16.25 29.16
N VAL A 803 -14.89 17.07 28.14
CA VAL A 803 -15.86 18.15 28.21
C VAL A 803 -17.10 17.84 27.37
N GLU A 804 -18.30 18.05 27.91
CA GLU A 804 -19.56 17.90 27.17
C GLU A 804 -19.58 18.76 25.90
N LYS A 805 -19.83 18.15 24.72
CA LYS A 805 -19.87 18.86 23.43
C LYS A 805 -21.02 19.88 23.33
N TYR A 806 -22.08 19.67 24.08
CA TYR A 806 -23.30 20.48 24.06
C TYR A 806 -23.78 20.80 25.48
N GLY A 807 -24.69 21.75 25.63
CA GLY A 807 -25.32 22.07 26.91
C GLY A 807 -24.41 22.88 27.84
N ASP A 808 -24.31 22.46 29.09
CA ASP A 808 -23.62 23.20 30.17
C ASP A 808 -22.08 23.13 30.07
N ARG A 809 -21.54 22.36 29.10
CA ARG A 809 -20.09 22.15 28.90
C ARG A 809 -19.39 21.63 30.17
N LYS A 810 -20.00 20.69 30.91
CA LYS A 810 -19.39 20.11 32.12
C LYS A 810 -18.13 19.32 31.75
N SER A 811 -17.10 19.40 32.61
CA SER A 811 -15.87 18.62 32.48
C SER A 811 -15.84 17.44 33.43
N PHE A 812 -15.16 16.38 33.02
CA PHE A 812 -14.92 15.17 33.80
C PHE A 812 -13.48 14.71 33.60
N THR A 813 -12.79 14.39 34.69
CA THR A 813 -11.49 13.73 34.62
C THR A 813 -11.65 12.26 34.22
N ARG A 814 -10.61 11.64 33.65
CA ARG A 814 -10.57 10.18 33.43
C ARG A 814 -10.93 9.40 34.69
N LYS A 815 -10.37 9.81 35.84
CA LYS A 815 -10.58 9.14 37.13
C LYS A 815 -12.05 9.13 37.53
N GLU A 816 -12.76 10.24 37.31
CA GLU A 816 -14.19 10.33 37.59
C GLU A 816 -15.00 9.43 36.68
N LEU A 817 -14.75 9.44 35.36
CA LEU A 817 -15.45 8.56 34.41
C LEU A 817 -15.22 7.08 34.73
N VAL A 818 -13.98 6.69 35.04
CA VAL A 818 -13.63 5.31 35.46
C VAL A 818 -14.32 4.94 36.77
N SER A 819 -14.39 5.87 37.73
CA SER A 819 -15.10 5.64 39.00
C SER A 819 -16.61 5.49 38.80
N LEU A 820 -17.21 6.31 37.93
CA LEU A 820 -18.63 6.22 37.58
C LEU A 820 -18.94 4.91 36.87
N ALA A 821 -18.11 4.52 35.91
CA ALA A 821 -18.25 3.27 35.18
C ALA A 821 -18.12 2.04 36.10
N SER A 822 -17.10 2.02 36.97
CA SER A 822 -16.92 0.97 37.98
C SER A 822 -18.14 0.84 38.92
N GLY A 823 -18.79 1.97 39.21
CA GLY A 823 -20.04 2.03 39.97
C GLY A 823 -21.31 1.65 39.19
N GLY A 824 -21.22 1.38 37.88
CA GLY A 824 -22.36 1.13 37.01
C GLY A 824 -23.21 2.38 36.71
N LYS A 825 -22.65 3.58 36.90
CA LYS A 825 -23.32 4.87 36.70
C LYS A 825 -22.97 5.55 35.38
N PHE A 826 -22.07 4.95 34.60
CA PHE A 826 -21.67 5.46 33.29
C PHE A 826 -21.35 4.28 32.38
N VAL A 827 -21.81 4.38 31.14
CA VAL A 827 -21.37 3.57 30.02
C VAL A 827 -21.00 4.53 28.90
N GLY A 828 -19.78 4.47 28.39
CA GLY A 828 -19.38 5.33 27.29
C GLY A 828 -18.27 4.74 26.44
N THR A 829 -18.34 4.99 25.14
CA THR A 829 -17.37 4.56 24.15
C THR A 829 -16.54 5.75 23.69
N PHE A 830 -15.24 5.65 23.89
CA PHE A 830 -14.22 6.60 23.50
C PHE A 830 -13.76 6.21 22.08
N SER A 831 -13.92 7.10 21.12
CA SER A 831 -13.62 6.86 19.71
C SER A 831 -12.58 7.86 19.22
N ALA A 832 -11.44 7.36 18.74
CA ALA A 832 -10.41 8.17 18.12
C ALA A 832 -10.79 8.55 16.67
N ARG A 833 -11.38 9.72 16.52
CA ARG A 833 -11.82 10.29 15.23
C ARG A 833 -10.68 11.04 14.54
N HIS A 834 -10.83 11.29 13.24
CA HIS A 834 -9.91 12.17 12.52
C HIS A 834 -10.30 13.65 12.70
N GLY A 835 -9.33 14.56 12.58
CA GLY A 835 -9.61 15.99 12.44
C GLY A 835 -10.34 16.33 11.12
N VAL A 836 -10.85 17.54 10.98
CA VAL A 836 -11.72 17.90 9.84
C VAL A 836 -11.02 17.90 8.47
N LYS A 837 -9.68 17.97 8.41
CA LYS A 837 -8.91 18.18 7.17
C LYS A 837 -8.36 16.87 6.57
N ALA A 838 -9.25 15.96 6.18
CA ALA A 838 -8.91 14.71 5.49
C ALA A 838 -9.79 14.45 4.25
N ASP A 839 -10.12 15.52 3.54
CA ASP A 839 -10.88 15.48 2.30
C ASP A 839 -10.01 15.84 1.08
N VAL A 840 -10.64 15.95 -0.09
CA VAL A 840 -9.95 16.23 -1.35
C VAL A 840 -9.25 17.60 -1.40
N ASP A 841 -9.70 18.56 -0.57
CA ASP A 841 -9.12 19.90 -0.48
C ASP A 841 -7.92 19.96 0.48
N HIS A 842 -7.78 18.93 1.33
CA HIS A 842 -6.71 18.81 2.31
C HIS A 842 -5.90 17.51 2.09
N PRO A 843 -5.15 17.42 0.98
CA PRO A 843 -4.41 16.22 0.64
C PRO A 843 -3.31 15.90 1.65
N GLN A 844 -2.94 14.62 1.70
CA GLN A 844 -1.87 14.14 2.55
C GLN A 844 -0.53 14.86 2.23
N PRO A 845 0.21 15.37 3.24
CA PRO A 845 1.54 15.91 3.03
C PRO A 845 2.53 14.81 2.62
N ALA A 846 3.56 15.18 1.88
CA ALA A 846 4.59 14.25 1.42
C ALA A 846 5.98 14.84 1.59
N ILE A 847 6.95 14.02 2.02
CA ILE A 847 8.34 14.44 2.19
C ILE A 847 9.33 13.42 1.62
N TRP A 848 10.39 13.90 0.99
CA TRP A 848 11.43 13.06 0.37
C TRP A 848 12.80 13.74 0.32
N THR A 849 13.81 13.01 -0.17
CA THR A 849 15.17 13.52 -0.28
C THR A 849 15.27 14.64 -1.30
N LEU A 850 16.13 15.63 -1.03
CA LEU A 850 16.24 16.85 -1.86
C LEU A 850 16.28 16.60 -3.38
N GLY A 851 15.41 17.33 -4.08
CA GLY A 851 15.38 17.43 -5.54
C GLY A 851 14.00 17.11 -6.13
N PRO A 852 13.77 17.42 -7.42
CA PRO A 852 12.48 17.18 -8.07
C PRO A 852 12.10 15.71 -8.04
N ILE A 853 10.85 15.43 -7.68
CA ILE A 853 10.33 14.08 -7.40
C ILE A 853 10.44 13.15 -8.63
N GLU A 854 10.22 13.69 -9.83
CA GLU A 854 10.24 12.98 -11.12
C GLU A 854 11.66 12.65 -11.61
N ARG A 855 12.69 13.29 -11.03
CA ARG A 855 14.11 13.09 -11.40
C ARG A 855 14.87 12.20 -10.42
N GLN A 856 14.24 11.84 -9.31
CA GLN A 856 14.81 11.02 -8.25
C GLN A 856 15.26 9.66 -8.79
N ARG A 857 16.54 9.30 -8.61
CA ARG A 857 17.11 8.01 -9.05
C ARG A 857 18.33 7.59 -8.24
N GLY A 858 18.47 6.29 -7.99
CA GLY A 858 19.65 5.73 -7.30
C GLY A 858 19.63 6.00 -5.80
N ARG A 859 20.82 6.18 -5.19
CA ARG A 859 20.99 6.32 -3.74
C ARG A 859 20.25 7.53 -3.15
N GLN A 860 19.45 7.28 -2.11
CA GLN A 860 18.83 8.33 -1.29
C GLN A 860 19.83 8.92 -0.29
N VAL A 861 19.80 10.24 -0.11
CA VAL A 861 20.68 10.96 0.82
C VAL A 861 19.82 11.55 1.92
N PHE A 862 19.94 10.97 3.12
CA PHE A 862 19.18 11.39 4.29
C PHE A 862 19.95 12.44 5.11
N PRO A 863 19.26 13.41 5.74
CA PRO A 863 19.89 14.40 6.61
C PRO A 863 20.60 13.77 7.82
N ILE A 864 21.70 14.39 8.25
CA ILE A 864 22.42 14.03 9.48
C ILE A 864 22.56 15.30 10.32
N LEU A 865 21.90 15.31 11.48
CA LEU A 865 21.93 16.39 12.46
C LEU A 865 22.93 16.09 13.57
N TYR A 866 23.38 17.13 14.27
CA TYR A 866 24.25 17.05 15.45
C TYR A 866 24.15 18.36 16.22
N ASN A 867 24.74 18.43 17.42
CA ASN A 867 24.68 19.66 18.21
C ASN A 867 25.31 20.86 17.46
N GLY A 868 24.55 21.95 17.28
CA GLY A 868 24.92 23.08 16.42
C GLY A 868 24.44 22.97 14.95
N SER A 869 23.79 21.85 14.59
CA SER A 869 23.13 21.63 13.29
C SER A 869 21.80 20.90 13.53
N ASN A 870 20.81 21.63 14.08
CA ASN A 870 19.47 21.13 14.41
C ASN A 870 18.43 21.31 13.28
N ARG A 871 18.85 21.88 12.15
CA ARG A 871 18.01 22.10 10.97
C ARG A 871 18.35 21.11 9.87
N MET A 872 17.33 20.48 9.31
CA MET A 872 17.41 19.72 8.06
C MET A 872 16.65 20.42 6.95
N THR A 873 17.08 20.23 5.70
CA THR A 873 16.32 20.64 4.52
C THR A 873 15.98 19.40 3.72
N VAL A 874 14.69 19.25 3.40
CA VAL A 874 14.14 18.14 2.61
C VAL A 874 13.26 18.70 1.51
N SER A 875 12.77 17.84 0.61
CA SER A 875 11.74 18.23 -0.33
C SER A 875 10.37 17.79 0.16
N GLY A 876 9.33 18.56 -0.12
CA GLY A 876 7.97 18.27 0.33
C GLY A 876 6.88 19.07 -0.38
N ARG A 877 5.64 18.54 -0.32
CA ARG A 877 4.42 19.10 -0.92
C ARG A 877 3.24 18.98 0.04
N HIS A 878 2.24 19.84 -0.18
CA HIS A 878 0.99 19.91 0.61
C HIS A 878 1.23 20.15 2.11
N ILE A 879 2.24 20.96 2.46
CA ILE A 879 2.61 21.22 3.86
C ILE A 879 2.26 22.66 4.22
N GLY A 880 1.52 22.84 5.31
CA GLY A 880 1.27 24.14 5.92
C GLY A 880 2.47 24.65 6.71
N GLY A 881 2.64 25.98 6.81
CA GLY A 881 3.69 26.58 7.63
C GLY A 881 3.49 26.40 9.15
N ASP A 882 2.28 26.00 9.55
CA ASP A 882 1.87 25.65 10.91
C ASP A 882 1.91 24.15 11.19
N ALA A 883 2.42 23.34 10.26
CA ALA A 883 2.43 21.89 10.39
C ALA A 883 3.25 21.41 11.60
N ASN A 884 2.74 20.38 12.26
CA ASN A 884 3.39 19.72 13.38
C ASN A 884 4.55 18.86 12.90
N VAL A 885 5.64 18.87 13.69
CA VAL A 885 6.80 17.99 13.49
C VAL A 885 6.64 16.76 14.38
N ILE A 886 6.72 15.58 13.78
CA ILE A 886 6.56 14.30 14.46
C ILE A 886 7.86 13.51 14.31
N VAL A 887 8.43 13.03 15.41
CA VAL A 887 9.63 12.20 15.43
C VAL A 887 9.32 10.90 16.16
N ASP A 888 9.59 9.77 15.51
CA ASP A 888 9.34 8.42 16.00
C ASP A 888 7.88 8.22 16.50
N GLY A 889 6.93 8.82 15.78
CA GLY A 889 5.51 8.75 16.06
C GLY A 889 4.99 9.73 17.12
N ARG A 890 5.84 10.61 17.67
CA ARG A 890 5.49 11.59 18.71
C ARG A 890 5.66 13.03 18.25
N ARG A 891 4.76 13.92 18.67
CA ARG A 891 4.87 15.35 18.37
C ARG A 891 6.05 15.92 19.15
N VAL A 892 6.91 16.65 18.46
CA VAL A 892 8.05 17.35 19.07
C VAL A 892 7.98 18.84 18.77
N GLN A 893 8.62 19.64 19.63
CA GLN A 893 8.77 21.07 19.36
C GLN A 893 9.73 21.27 18.18
N GLY A 894 9.23 21.92 17.15
CA GLY A 894 10.00 22.27 15.96
C GLY A 894 9.22 23.25 15.09
N ALA A 895 9.90 23.77 14.07
CA ALA A 895 9.32 24.68 13.10
C ALA A 895 9.49 24.15 11.68
N VAL A 896 8.45 24.31 10.87
CA VAL A 896 8.46 24.03 9.43
C VAL A 896 8.52 25.36 8.69
N ILE A 897 9.51 25.51 7.82
CA ILE A 897 9.72 26.71 7.02
C ILE A 897 9.60 26.30 5.55
N LEU A 898 8.57 26.83 4.89
CA LEU A 898 8.36 26.61 3.46
C LEU A 898 9.37 27.44 2.66
N GLU A 899 10.04 26.81 1.70
CA GLU A 899 10.96 27.43 0.76
C GLU A 899 10.48 27.24 -0.68
N ASP A 900 11.17 27.84 -1.64
CA ASP A 900 10.89 27.66 -3.07
C ASP A 900 11.28 26.26 -3.58
N ASP A 901 10.82 25.89 -4.77
CA ASP A 901 11.17 24.63 -5.46
C ASP A 901 10.88 23.36 -4.65
N GLU A 902 9.75 23.33 -3.94
CA GLU A 902 9.30 22.19 -3.13
C GLU A 902 10.29 21.82 -2.03
N ARG A 903 11.02 22.80 -1.52
CA ARG A 903 11.94 22.63 -0.40
C ARG A 903 11.27 23.09 0.88
N ILE A 904 11.57 22.37 1.95
CA ILE A 904 11.17 22.76 3.29
C ILE A 904 12.38 22.61 4.22
N SER A 905 12.53 23.57 5.13
CA SER A 905 13.47 23.48 6.23
C SER A 905 12.71 23.13 7.50
N ILE A 906 13.21 22.12 8.22
CA ILE A 906 12.63 21.65 9.48
C ILE A 906 13.69 21.86 10.55
N GLU A 907 13.33 22.63 11.57
CA GLU A 907 14.20 22.95 12.69
C GLU A 907 13.65 22.32 13.97
N LEU A 908 14.45 21.46 14.60
CA LEU A 908 14.09 20.83 15.87
C LEU A 908 14.57 21.69 17.04
N ALA A 909 13.68 21.97 17.99
CA ALA A 909 14.04 22.70 19.20
C ALA A 909 15.00 21.87 20.08
N THR A 910 14.84 20.55 20.08
CA THR A 910 15.72 19.60 20.76
C THR A 910 15.96 18.40 19.87
N LEU A 911 17.22 17.97 19.74
CA LEU A 911 17.56 16.78 18.98
C LEU A 911 17.20 15.52 19.77
N PRO A 912 16.67 14.46 19.11
CA PRO A 912 16.51 13.16 19.74
C PRO A 912 17.89 12.52 20.03
N SER A 913 17.88 11.34 20.64
CA SER A 913 19.09 10.57 20.93
C SER A 913 19.94 10.30 19.66
N VAL A 914 21.22 10.00 19.82
CA VAL A 914 22.06 9.59 18.68
C VAL A 914 21.50 8.32 18.03
N GLY A 915 21.31 8.32 16.72
CA GLY A 915 20.67 7.21 16.02
C GLY A 915 20.01 7.56 14.70
N MET A 916 19.26 6.60 14.16
CA MET A 916 18.32 6.82 13.06
C MET A 916 16.94 7.09 13.65
N HIS A 917 16.23 8.05 13.09
CA HIS A 917 14.89 8.45 13.48
C HIS A 917 13.98 8.53 12.26
N LEU A 918 12.68 8.38 12.50
CA LEU A 918 11.65 8.59 11.50
C LEU A 918 10.94 9.92 11.76
N LEU A 919 10.94 10.77 10.75
CA LEU A 919 10.27 12.06 10.71
C LEU A 919 8.95 11.92 9.97
N GLN A 920 7.90 12.54 10.49
CA GLN A 920 6.68 12.85 9.75
C GLN A 920 6.32 14.32 9.96
N ILE A 921 5.59 14.88 9.00
CA ILE A 921 4.94 16.18 9.10
C ILE A 921 3.44 15.96 9.08
N GLN A 922 2.71 16.67 9.94
CA GLN A 922 1.26 16.61 10.02
C GLN A 922 0.70 18.02 9.90
N ASN A 923 -0.14 18.27 8.90
CA ASN A 923 -0.90 19.53 8.87
C ASN A 923 -1.90 19.54 10.05
N ILE A 924 -2.14 20.70 10.67
CA ILE A 924 -3.08 20.81 11.79
C ILE A 924 -4.46 20.28 11.36
N ASP A 925 -5.03 19.37 12.15
CA ASP A 925 -6.28 18.62 11.91
C ASP A 925 -6.28 17.72 10.67
N GLY A 926 -5.12 17.50 10.06
CA GLY A 926 -4.96 16.79 8.80
C GLY A 926 -4.13 15.51 8.90
N LEU A 927 -3.93 14.93 7.72
CA LEU A 927 -3.17 13.69 7.53
C LEU A 927 -1.67 13.87 7.81
N PHE A 928 -1.01 12.75 8.12
CA PHE A 928 0.42 12.63 8.33
C PHE A 928 1.17 12.39 7.01
N SER A 929 2.43 12.79 6.92
CA SER A 929 3.28 12.40 5.80
C SER A 929 3.72 10.95 5.90
N ASN A 930 4.39 10.47 4.84
CA ASN A 930 5.19 9.26 4.92
C ASN A 930 6.26 9.37 6.03
N ASP A 931 6.71 8.23 6.56
CA ASP A 931 7.89 8.17 7.43
C ASP A 931 9.15 8.48 6.60
N PHE A 932 9.95 9.43 7.06
CA PHE A 932 11.18 9.87 6.41
C PHE A 932 12.39 9.70 7.31
N ILE A 933 13.47 9.14 6.78
CA ILE A 933 14.67 8.86 7.58
C ILE A 933 15.51 10.13 7.76
N PHE A 934 15.92 10.41 8.99
CA PHE A 934 17.07 11.25 9.29
C PHE A 934 17.94 10.60 10.37
N HIS A 935 19.14 11.15 10.55
CA HIS A 935 20.08 10.68 11.57
C HIS A 935 20.45 11.81 12.53
N VAL A 936 20.75 11.44 13.77
CA VAL A 936 21.46 12.28 14.74
C VAL A 936 22.80 11.64 15.05
N ALA A 937 23.87 12.41 14.90
CA ALA A 937 25.24 12.04 15.27
C ALA A 937 25.68 12.79 16.54
N GLU A 938 26.70 12.25 17.22
CA GLU A 938 27.27 12.86 18.43
C GLU A 938 27.80 14.29 18.17
N ASP A 939 28.52 14.46 17.06
CA ASP A 939 29.12 15.71 16.62
C ASP A 939 29.33 15.74 15.09
N ALA A 940 29.98 16.79 14.59
CA ALA A 940 30.27 16.98 13.17
C ALA A 940 31.22 15.93 12.58
N GLU A 941 32.16 15.39 13.37
CA GLU A 941 33.10 14.36 12.93
C GLU A 941 32.36 13.03 12.78
N ALA A 942 31.59 12.64 13.79
CA ALA A 942 30.72 11.47 13.75
C ALA A 942 29.69 11.55 12.61
N ALA A 943 29.15 12.74 12.32
CA ALA A 943 28.26 12.95 11.19
C ALA A 943 28.96 12.69 9.84
N THR A 944 30.20 13.18 9.70
CA THR A 944 31.04 12.95 8.51
C THR A 944 31.36 11.47 8.35
N ASP A 945 31.66 10.78 9.44
CA ASP A 945 31.94 9.35 9.45
C ASP A 945 30.71 8.50 9.13
N LEU A 946 29.55 8.83 9.69
CA LEU A 946 28.28 8.18 9.35
C LEU A 946 27.95 8.37 7.87
N LYS A 947 28.13 9.59 7.35
CA LYS A 947 27.98 9.85 5.92
C LYS A 947 28.93 8.97 5.10
N ARG A 948 30.20 8.87 5.50
CA ARG A 948 31.20 8.04 4.82
C ARG A 948 30.85 6.55 4.88
N LEU A 949 30.33 6.06 6.00
CA LEU A 949 29.92 4.65 6.18
C LEU A 949 28.70 4.31 5.32
N THR A 950 27.68 5.16 5.33
CA THR A 950 26.51 5.00 4.46
C THR A 950 26.90 5.12 2.99
N ASP A 951 27.79 6.05 2.62
CA ASP A 951 28.35 6.16 1.26
C ASP A 951 29.08 4.86 0.83
N GLN A 952 29.82 4.22 1.74
CA GLN A 952 30.55 2.98 1.47
C GLN A 952 29.62 1.79 1.16
N ALA A 953 28.44 1.72 1.80
CA ALA A 953 27.48 0.65 1.56
C ALA A 953 26.98 0.60 0.10
N HIS A 954 27.01 1.72 -0.63
CA HIS A 954 26.63 1.80 -2.04
C HIS A 954 27.82 1.80 -3.01
N MET A 955 29.05 1.67 -2.50
CA MET A 955 30.23 1.62 -3.34
C MET A 955 30.35 0.22 -3.95
N ASP A 956 30.50 0.16 -5.27
CA ASP A 956 30.81 -1.10 -5.93
C ASP A 956 32.08 -1.70 -5.30
N SER A 957 32.00 -2.93 -4.83
CA SER A 957 33.12 -3.59 -4.14
C SER A 957 34.39 -3.67 -4.99
N ARG A 958 34.27 -3.66 -6.32
CA ARG A 958 35.42 -3.59 -7.25
C ARG A 958 36.08 -2.22 -7.21
N GLU A 959 35.28 -1.16 -7.07
CA GLU A 959 35.78 0.21 -6.91
C GLU A 959 36.38 0.41 -5.51
N ALA A 960 35.75 -0.12 -4.46
CA ALA A 960 36.31 -0.12 -3.12
C ALA A 960 37.66 -0.88 -3.06
N LEU A 961 37.75 -2.03 -3.73
CA LEU A 961 38.98 -2.80 -3.87
C LEU A 961 40.03 -2.03 -4.67
N ALA A 962 39.65 -1.43 -5.80
CA ALA A 962 40.56 -0.62 -6.61
C ALA A 962 41.12 0.58 -5.83
N ARG A 963 40.32 1.25 -5.00
CA ARG A 963 40.79 2.34 -4.12
C ARG A 963 41.75 1.85 -3.06
N ALA A 964 41.45 0.74 -2.39
CA ALA A 964 42.35 0.15 -1.39
C ALA A 964 43.69 -0.26 -2.01
N ILE A 965 43.65 -0.82 -3.24
CA ILE A 965 44.85 -1.14 -4.01
C ILE A 965 45.59 0.14 -4.38
N GLY A 966 44.90 1.14 -4.95
CA GLY A 966 45.50 2.39 -5.39
C GLY A 966 46.12 3.23 -4.27
N SER A 967 45.59 3.13 -3.05
CA SER A 967 46.16 3.77 -1.86
C SER A 967 47.27 2.95 -1.18
N GLY A 968 47.58 1.74 -1.66
CA GLY A 968 48.60 0.87 -1.06
C GLY A 968 48.15 0.15 0.23
N ASP A 969 46.86 0.12 0.55
CA ASP A 969 46.35 -0.49 1.78
C ASP A 969 46.17 -2.01 1.60
N LEU A 970 47.25 -2.76 1.88
CA LEU A 970 47.29 -4.21 1.73
C LEU A 970 46.29 -4.92 2.67
N GLU A 971 46.13 -4.45 3.91
CA GLU A 971 45.23 -5.09 4.88
C GLU A 971 43.76 -4.89 4.49
N ARG A 972 43.39 -3.70 4.01
CA ARG A 972 42.05 -3.46 3.44
C ARG A 972 41.83 -4.24 2.17
N THR A 973 42.84 -4.37 1.32
CA THR A 973 42.80 -5.21 0.11
C THR A 973 42.54 -6.68 0.46
N LYS A 974 43.23 -7.23 1.48
CA LYS A 974 43.01 -8.58 2.01
C LYS A 974 41.58 -8.76 2.53
N ARG A 975 41.08 -7.79 3.31
CA ARG A 975 39.71 -7.83 3.85
C ARG A 975 38.66 -7.83 2.73
N LEU A 976 38.80 -6.94 1.75
CA LEU A 976 37.84 -6.79 0.64
C LEU A 976 37.82 -8.00 -0.31
N LEU A 977 38.94 -8.69 -0.51
CA LEU A 977 38.99 -9.93 -1.30
C LEU A 977 38.40 -11.14 -0.56
N GLY A 978 38.42 -11.12 0.77
CA GLY A 978 37.91 -12.19 1.62
C GLY A 978 38.68 -13.51 1.47
N ARG A 979 38.18 -14.58 2.11
CA ARG A 979 38.88 -15.88 2.15
C ARG A 979 38.98 -16.55 0.77
N GLY A 980 37.97 -16.38 -0.09
CA GLY A 980 37.87 -17.03 -1.40
C GLY A 980 38.38 -16.21 -2.59
N ALA A 981 38.78 -14.93 -2.41
CA ALA A 981 39.28 -14.06 -3.47
C ALA A 981 38.41 -14.01 -4.75
N ARG A 982 37.08 -14.12 -4.61
CA ARG A 982 36.14 -14.25 -5.75
C ARG A 982 36.32 -13.16 -6.82
N ARG A 983 36.67 -11.94 -6.39
CA ARG A 983 36.78 -10.75 -7.24
C ARG A 983 38.20 -10.46 -7.76
N ILE A 984 39.14 -11.39 -7.55
CA ILE A 984 40.56 -11.20 -7.87
C ILE A 984 40.83 -10.83 -9.34
N ASN A 985 39.88 -11.19 -10.23
CA ASN A 985 39.95 -10.95 -11.67
C ASN A 985 38.80 -10.10 -12.22
N GLU A 986 37.91 -9.58 -11.38
CA GLU A 986 36.77 -8.79 -11.82
C GLU A 986 37.23 -7.40 -12.30
N ARG A 987 36.71 -6.95 -13.43
CA ARG A 987 37.00 -5.62 -13.97
C ARG A 987 36.13 -4.56 -13.29
N ARG A 988 36.71 -3.43 -12.89
CA ARG A 988 35.93 -2.29 -12.38
C ARG A 988 35.06 -1.66 -13.50
N PRO A 989 33.88 -1.10 -13.18
CA PRO A 989 32.97 -0.53 -14.18
C PRO A 989 33.61 0.56 -15.06
N GLN A 990 34.28 1.55 -14.45
CA GLN A 990 35.00 2.59 -15.22
C GLN A 990 36.34 2.05 -15.76
N GLY A 991 36.51 1.99 -17.09
CA GLY A 991 37.79 1.67 -17.75
C GLY A 991 38.20 0.18 -17.72
N GLY A 992 37.50 -0.66 -16.96
CA GLY A 992 37.67 -2.12 -17.00
C GLY A 992 38.95 -2.65 -16.35
N SER A 993 39.67 -1.86 -15.55
CA SER A 993 40.90 -2.32 -14.89
C SER A 993 40.64 -3.52 -13.98
N THR A 994 41.53 -4.52 -14.04
CA THR A 994 41.60 -5.62 -13.06
C THR A 994 42.32 -5.15 -11.79
N PRO A 995 42.14 -5.82 -10.64
CA PRO A 995 42.89 -5.54 -9.43
C PRO A 995 44.41 -5.50 -9.67
N LEU A 996 44.94 -6.47 -10.43
CA LEU A 996 46.37 -6.54 -10.75
C LEU A 996 46.83 -5.38 -11.64
N SER A 997 46.03 -4.98 -12.62
CA SER A 997 46.33 -3.77 -13.42
C SER A 997 46.27 -2.49 -12.60
N THR A 998 45.43 -2.43 -11.56
CA THR A 998 45.35 -1.28 -10.65
C THR A 998 46.60 -1.21 -9.76
N ALA A 999 47.08 -2.36 -9.24
CA ALA A 999 48.34 -2.42 -8.52
C ALA A 999 49.53 -1.99 -9.40
N ALA A 1000 49.55 -2.44 -10.66
CA ALA A 1000 50.51 -2.02 -11.67
C ALA A 1000 50.44 -0.51 -11.97
N LEU A 1001 49.24 0.07 -12.07
CA LEU A 1001 49.03 1.49 -12.32
C LEU A 1001 49.66 2.35 -11.21
N HIS A 1002 49.40 2.00 -9.96
CA HIS A 1002 49.87 2.78 -8.81
C HIS A 1002 51.27 2.39 -8.32
N GLY A 1003 51.84 1.28 -8.81
CA GLY A 1003 53.20 0.84 -8.47
C GLY A 1003 53.30 0.06 -7.16
N HIS A 1004 52.21 -0.56 -6.69
CA HIS A 1004 52.17 -1.27 -5.40
C HIS A 1004 52.57 -2.73 -5.54
N LEU A 1005 53.88 -3.01 -5.50
CA LEU A 1005 54.47 -4.33 -5.72
C LEU A 1005 53.93 -5.41 -4.75
N GLU A 1006 53.91 -5.13 -3.45
CA GLU A 1006 53.44 -6.10 -2.42
C GLU A 1006 51.98 -6.53 -2.65
N ILE A 1007 51.14 -5.59 -3.11
CA ILE A 1007 49.76 -5.89 -3.46
C ILE A 1007 49.72 -6.73 -4.74
N ALA A 1008 50.52 -6.42 -5.76
CA ALA A 1008 50.60 -7.22 -6.98
C ALA A 1008 51.02 -8.69 -6.70
N GLU A 1009 52.02 -8.89 -5.84
CA GLU A 1009 52.45 -10.23 -5.40
C GLU A 1009 51.34 -10.98 -4.67
N TYR A 1010 50.66 -10.30 -3.74
CA TYR A 1010 49.52 -10.88 -3.02
C TYR A 1010 48.40 -11.27 -3.99
N LEU A 1011 48.06 -10.41 -4.94
CA LEU A 1011 47.01 -10.65 -5.92
C LEU A 1011 47.33 -11.88 -6.79
N ILE A 1012 48.56 -11.99 -7.29
CA ILE A 1012 49.01 -13.15 -8.08
C ILE A 1012 48.97 -14.44 -7.23
N LYS A 1013 49.45 -14.39 -5.98
CA LYS A 1013 49.38 -15.53 -5.04
C LYS A 1013 47.94 -15.99 -4.80
N ARG A 1014 46.96 -15.09 -4.89
CA ARG A 1014 45.53 -15.37 -4.76
C ARG A 1014 44.83 -15.74 -6.08
N GLY A 1015 45.56 -15.91 -7.18
CA GLY A 1015 45.02 -16.35 -8.46
C GLY A 1015 44.60 -15.23 -9.42
N ALA A 1016 45.19 -14.03 -9.29
CA ALA A 1016 45.03 -12.98 -10.30
C ALA A 1016 45.61 -13.45 -11.65
N LYS A 1017 44.85 -13.24 -12.73
CA LYS A 1017 45.25 -13.53 -14.11
C LYS A 1017 46.26 -12.48 -14.55
N VAL A 1018 47.51 -12.92 -14.72
CA VAL A 1018 48.64 -12.09 -15.19
C VAL A 1018 48.34 -11.49 -16.57
N GLU A 1019 47.62 -12.21 -17.43
CA GLU A 1019 47.18 -11.75 -18.76
C GLU A 1019 45.76 -11.15 -18.79
N GLY A 1020 45.18 -10.82 -17.62
CA GLY A 1020 43.84 -10.23 -17.54
C GLY A 1020 43.78 -8.82 -18.13
N THR A 1021 43.08 -8.64 -19.25
CA THR A 1021 43.04 -7.33 -19.94
C THR A 1021 42.00 -6.37 -19.35
N ASN A 1022 42.19 -5.06 -19.54
CA ASN A 1022 41.17 -4.03 -19.32
C ASN A 1022 40.24 -3.86 -20.55
N ASN A 1023 39.40 -2.80 -20.58
CA ASN A 1023 38.49 -2.55 -21.71
C ASN A 1023 39.22 -2.14 -23.00
N ASP A 1024 40.44 -1.65 -22.92
CA ASP A 1024 41.28 -1.30 -24.10
C ASP A 1024 42.14 -2.49 -24.56
N GLY A 1025 42.02 -3.64 -23.91
CA GLY A 1025 42.87 -4.81 -24.17
C GLY A 1025 44.25 -4.72 -23.51
N ASN A 1026 44.54 -3.71 -22.69
CA ASN A 1026 45.82 -3.59 -21.99
C ASN A 1026 45.90 -4.64 -20.87
N THR A 1027 46.97 -5.44 -20.87
CA THR A 1027 47.34 -6.31 -19.74
C THR A 1027 48.00 -5.51 -18.61
N PRO A 1028 48.13 -6.05 -17.38
CA PRO A 1028 48.93 -5.43 -16.34
C PRO A 1028 50.37 -5.12 -16.80
N MET A 1029 50.92 -5.91 -17.73
CA MET A 1029 52.23 -5.67 -18.33
C MET A 1029 52.27 -4.38 -19.15
N HIS A 1030 51.25 -4.11 -19.98
CA HIS A 1030 51.14 -2.85 -20.72
C HIS A 1030 51.12 -1.67 -19.76
N VAL A 1031 50.33 -1.76 -18.68
CA VAL A 1031 50.19 -0.69 -17.68
C VAL A 1031 51.51 -0.48 -16.91
N ALA A 1032 52.14 -1.55 -16.43
CA ALA A 1032 53.40 -1.49 -15.70
C ALA A 1032 54.55 -0.96 -16.58
N ALA A 1033 54.63 -1.40 -17.83
CA ALA A 1033 55.62 -0.94 -18.79
C ALA A 1033 55.43 0.55 -19.08
N PHE A 1034 54.20 0.94 -19.44
CA PHE A 1034 53.86 2.34 -19.74
C PHE A 1034 54.19 3.27 -18.56
N LEU A 1035 53.96 2.85 -17.31
CA LEU A 1035 54.32 3.65 -16.13
C LEU A 1035 55.73 3.39 -15.57
N CYS A 1036 56.58 2.68 -16.32
CA CYS A 1036 57.97 2.37 -15.94
C CYS A 1036 58.12 1.72 -14.55
N ARG A 1037 57.18 0.83 -14.18
CA ARG A 1037 57.21 0.08 -12.92
C ARG A 1037 58.06 -1.18 -13.09
N SER A 1038 59.38 -1.01 -13.18
CA SER A 1038 60.36 -2.07 -13.47
C SER A 1038 60.18 -3.34 -12.62
N GLU A 1039 59.97 -3.21 -11.32
CA GLU A 1039 59.78 -4.34 -10.40
C GLU A 1039 58.50 -5.14 -10.70
N ILE A 1040 57.41 -4.44 -11.07
CA ILE A 1040 56.15 -5.08 -11.46
C ILE A 1040 56.29 -5.72 -12.84
N VAL A 1041 57.00 -5.09 -13.78
CA VAL A 1041 57.30 -5.69 -15.09
C VAL A 1041 58.07 -7.00 -14.92
N GLN A 1042 59.10 -7.01 -14.07
CA GLN A 1042 59.87 -8.23 -13.76
C GLN A 1042 58.99 -9.29 -13.09
N LEU A 1043 58.21 -8.91 -12.07
CA LEU A 1043 57.27 -9.82 -11.40
C LEU A 1043 56.29 -10.46 -12.39
N LEU A 1044 55.71 -9.68 -13.31
CA LEU A 1044 54.76 -10.19 -14.29
C LEU A 1044 55.44 -11.17 -15.26
N LEU A 1045 56.68 -10.89 -15.71
CA LEU A 1045 57.47 -11.79 -16.56
C LEU A 1045 57.76 -13.12 -15.84
N ASP A 1046 58.21 -13.06 -14.58
CA ASP A 1046 58.51 -14.22 -13.74
C ASP A 1046 57.27 -15.10 -13.49
N LYS A 1047 56.08 -14.50 -13.58
CA LYS A 1047 54.78 -15.17 -13.39
C LYS A 1047 54.09 -15.54 -14.71
N GLY A 1048 54.83 -15.54 -15.82
CA GLY A 1048 54.35 -16.02 -17.12
C GLY A 1048 53.60 -14.98 -17.95
N GLY A 1049 53.76 -13.70 -17.64
CA GLY A 1049 53.22 -12.60 -18.45
C GLY A 1049 53.91 -12.51 -19.81
N SER A 1050 53.15 -12.25 -20.86
CA SER A 1050 53.68 -12.14 -22.22
C SER A 1050 54.07 -10.70 -22.55
N ALA A 1051 55.29 -10.55 -23.08
CA ALA A 1051 55.73 -9.30 -23.69
C ALA A 1051 55.19 -9.11 -25.12
N LEU A 1052 54.44 -10.08 -25.64
CA LEU A 1052 53.96 -10.16 -27.02
C LEU A 1052 52.44 -10.00 -27.17
N THR A 1053 51.68 -10.04 -26.07
CA THR A 1053 50.23 -9.80 -26.10
C THR A 1053 49.94 -8.43 -26.69
N LYS A 1054 49.05 -8.35 -27.68
CA LYS A 1054 48.62 -7.08 -28.28
C LYS A 1054 47.35 -6.57 -27.64
N ASN A 1055 47.30 -5.28 -27.33
CA ASN A 1055 46.07 -4.59 -26.93
C ASN A 1055 45.15 -4.33 -28.14
N ARG A 1056 43.99 -3.68 -27.94
CA ARG A 1056 43.03 -3.40 -29.03
C ARG A 1056 43.55 -2.40 -30.07
N ARG A 1057 44.61 -1.64 -29.77
CA ARG A 1057 45.31 -0.77 -30.73
C ARG A 1057 46.41 -1.50 -31.50
N GLY A 1058 46.58 -2.81 -31.26
CA GLY A 1058 47.61 -3.63 -31.90
C GLY A 1058 49.01 -3.45 -31.29
N GLU A 1059 49.13 -2.72 -30.19
CA GLU A 1059 50.38 -2.43 -29.49
C GLU A 1059 50.70 -3.55 -28.50
N THR A 1060 51.96 -3.93 -28.41
CA THR A 1060 52.51 -4.80 -27.35
C THR A 1060 53.01 -3.97 -26.16
N PRO A 1061 53.32 -4.57 -24.99
CA PRO A 1061 53.92 -3.84 -23.87
C PRO A 1061 55.23 -3.12 -24.21
N ILE A 1062 55.97 -3.59 -25.21
CA ILE A 1062 57.18 -2.91 -25.67
C ILE A 1062 56.86 -1.69 -26.53
N ASP A 1063 55.80 -1.73 -27.34
CA ASP A 1063 55.42 -0.62 -28.21
C ASP A 1063 55.04 0.62 -27.40
N VAL A 1064 54.35 0.43 -26.27
CA VAL A 1064 53.93 1.55 -25.38
C VAL A 1064 55.10 2.26 -24.68
N VAL A 1065 56.30 1.67 -24.68
CA VAL A 1065 57.53 2.26 -24.12
C VAL A 1065 58.61 2.62 -25.14
N SER A 1066 58.41 2.27 -26.41
CA SER A 1066 59.43 2.42 -27.47
C SER A 1066 59.40 3.78 -28.17
N SER A 1067 58.34 4.57 -28.00
CA SER A 1067 58.31 5.94 -28.55
C SER A 1067 59.37 6.81 -27.88
N PRO A 1068 60.06 7.70 -28.66
CA PRO A 1068 60.97 8.69 -28.10
C PRO A 1068 60.30 9.53 -27.02
N TRP A 1069 61.10 9.99 -26.05
CA TRP A 1069 60.61 10.96 -25.08
C TRP A 1069 60.59 12.35 -25.70
N ASP A 1070 59.45 13.04 -25.60
CA ASP A 1070 59.28 14.42 -26.04
C ASP A 1070 58.36 15.19 -25.06
N SER A 1071 58.19 16.50 -25.29
CA SER A 1071 57.37 17.35 -24.43
C SER A 1071 55.90 16.92 -24.42
N GLY A 1072 55.36 16.43 -25.54
CA GLY A 1072 53.97 15.98 -25.64
C GLY A 1072 53.72 14.73 -24.80
N LEU A 1073 54.66 13.77 -24.79
CA LEU A 1073 54.59 12.58 -23.94
C LEU A 1073 54.74 12.93 -22.46
N ALA A 1074 55.63 13.88 -22.13
CA ALA A 1074 55.78 14.39 -20.76
C ALA A 1074 54.49 15.08 -20.24
N GLU A 1075 53.84 15.88 -21.07
CA GLU A 1075 52.52 16.47 -20.79
C GLU A 1075 51.45 15.39 -20.62
N PHE A 1076 51.45 14.36 -21.47
CA PHE A 1076 50.51 13.24 -21.37
C PHE A 1076 50.65 12.47 -20.04
N TYR A 1077 51.89 12.16 -19.62
CA TYR A 1077 52.15 11.56 -18.31
C TYR A 1077 51.72 12.48 -17.16
N THR A 1078 51.94 13.79 -17.27
CA THR A 1078 51.47 14.75 -16.27
C THR A 1078 49.94 14.71 -16.14
N GLY A 1079 49.22 14.67 -17.27
CA GLY A 1079 47.77 14.50 -17.31
C GLY A 1079 47.29 13.21 -16.64
N ILE A 1080 47.98 12.09 -16.90
CA ILE A 1080 47.68 10.80 -16.25
C ILE A 1080 47.94 10.89 -14.74
N GLY A 1081 49.09 11.43 -14.32
CA GLY A 1081 49.43 11.61 -12.91
C GLY A 1081 48.36 12.41 -12.16
N ASN A 1082 47.94 13.53 -12.72
CA ASN A 1082 46.84 14.34 -12.20
C ASN A 1082 45.53 13.54 -12.14
N SER A 1083 45.20 12.77 -13.18
CA SER A 1083 43.98 11.96 -13.24
C SER A 1083 43.93 10.83 -12.22
N ILE A 1084 45.09 10.27 -11.82
CA ILE A 1084 45.15 9.17 -10.84
C ILE A 1084 45.57 9.64 -9.44
N GLY A 1085 45.74 10.94 -9.24
CA GLY A 1085 46.18 11.53 -7.98
C GLY A 1085 47.59 11.11 -7.56
N ALA A 1086 48.49 10.87 -8.52
CA ALA A 1086 49.87 10.46 -8.27
C ALA A 1086 50.86 11.41 -8.95
N GLU A 1087 51.86 11.87 -8.19
CA GLU A 1087 52.97 12.64 -8.74
C GLU A 1087 53.93 11.70 -9.49
N LEU A 1088 53.88 11.73 -10.82
CA LEU A 1088 54.77 10.92 -11.65
C LEU A 1088 56.12 11.62 -11.84
N ASN A 1089 57.20 10.91 -11.54
CA ASN A 1089 58.55 11.43 -11.74
C ASN A 1089 58.97 11.31 -13.22
N LEU A 1090 58.71 12.37 -13.98
CA LEU A 1090 58.97 12.41 -15.44
C LEU A 1090 60.44 12.14 -15.80
N LYS A 1091 61.39 12.70 -15.04
CA LYS A 1091 62.84 12.47 -15.26
C LYS A 1091 63.23 11.00 -15.08
N ARG A 1092 62.63 10.35 -14.07
CA ARG A 1092 62.81 8.92 -13.83
C ARG A 1092 62.27 8.12 -15.02
N MET A 1093 61.06 8.44 -15.46
CA MET A 1093 60.40 7.73 -16.56
C MET A 1093 61.14 7.88 -17.88
N GLU A 1094 61.59 9.09 -18.24
CA GLU A 1094 62.45 9.34 -19.40
C GLU A 1094 63.68 8.43 -19.41
N ARG A 1095 64.35 8.31 -18.25
CA ARG A 1095 65.53 7.46 -18.07
C ARG A 1095 65.20 5.96 -18.11
N GLU A 1096 64.05 5.56 -17.56
CA GLU A 1096 63.68 4.15 -17.37
C GLU A 1096 62.97 3.52 -18.57
N ARG A 1097 62.30 4.30 -19.43
CA ARG A 1097 61.62 3.77 -20.64
C ARG A 1097 62.53 2.91 -21.53
N PRO A 1098 63.76 3.32 -21.89
CA PRO A 1098 64.66 2.46 -22.65
C PRO A 1098 65.06 1.18 -21.91
N GLN A 1099 65.13 1.22 -20.57
CA GLN A 1099 65.46 0.08 -19.73
C GLN A 1099 64.31 -0.93 -19.70
N ILE A 1100 63.06 -0.45 -19.59
CA ILE A 1100 61.86 -1.27 -19.68
C ILE A 1100 61.74 -1.89 -21.07
N ALA A 1101 61.98 -1.12 -22.13
CA ALA A 1101 61.99 -1.66 -23.50
C ALA A 1101 63.04 -2.78 -23.64
N LYS A 1102 64.25 -2.59 -23.10
CA LYS A 1102 65.30 -3.61 -23.10
C LYS A 1102 64.89 -4.87 -22.30
N LEU A 1103 64.27 -4.68 -21.13
CA LEU A 1103 63.78 -5.77 -20.28
C LEU A 1103 62.73 -6.63 -20.99
N LEU A 1104 61.81 -6.00 -21.71
CA LEU A 1104 60.78 -6.67 -22.49
C LEU A 1104 61.35 -7.37 -23.74
N ARG A 1105 62.33 -6.78 -24.44
CA ARG A 1105 63.04 -7.43 -25.58
C ARG A 1105 63.81 -8.68 -25.16
N GLY A 1106 64.46 -8.63 -24.01
CA GLY A 1106 65.25 -9.75 -23.49
C GLY A 1106 64.40 -11.01 -23.26
N ASN A 1107 63.13 -10.83 -22.89
CA ASN A 1107 62.19 -11.92 -22.64
C ASN A 1107 61.39 -12.37 -23.87
N ASP A 1108 61.14 -11.48 -24.85
CA ASP A 1108 60.58 -11.86 -26.18
C ASP A 1108 61.42 -12.98 -26.83
N THR A 1109 62.75 -12.86 -26.74
CA THR A 1109 63.70 -13.84 -27.29
C THR A 1109 63.65 -15.20 -26.56
N GLN A 1110 63.28 -15.22 -25.27
CA GLN A 1110 63.16 -16.46 -24.47
C GLN A 1110 61.77 -17.11 -24.58
N GLN A 1111 60.69 -16.33 -24.78
CA GLN A 1111 59.34 -16.87 -25.00
C GLN A 1111 59.24 -17.56 -26.37
N LYS A 1112 59.83 -16.99 -27.43
CA LYS A 1112 59.91 -17.64 -28.75
C LYS A 1112 60.67 -18.98 -28.76
N GLN A 1113 61.54 -19.25 -27.77
CA GLN A 1113 62.27 -20.51 -27.63
C GLN A 1113 61.54 -21.56 -26.78
N LYS A 1114 60.42 -21.22 -26.13
CA LYS A 1114 59.62 -22.13 -25.29
C LYS A 1114 58.35 -22.65 -25.97
N ASP A 1115 57.93 -22.00 -27.06
CA ASP A 1115 56.73 -22.36 -27.84
C ASP A 1115 57.08 -23.16 -29.13
N GLU A 1116 58.35 -23.53 -29.31
CA GLU A 1116 58.85 -24.62 -30.17
C GLU A 1116 59.15 -25.86 -29.31
#